data_AF-A0A1D2MK10-F1
#
_entry.id   AF-A0A1D2MK10-F1
#
_cell.length_a   1.000
_cell.length_b   1.000
_cell.length_c   1.000
_cell.angle_alpha   90.00
_cell.angle_beta   90.00
_cell.angle_gamma   90.00
#
_symmetry.space_group_name_H-M   'P 1'
#
loop_
_entity.id
_entity.type
_entity.pdbx_description
1 polymer ?
#
loop_
_entity_poly.entity_id
_entity_poly.type
_entity_poly.pdbx_seq_one_letter_code
_entity_poly.pdbx_strand_id
1 'polypeptide(L)'
;MKRREFIFKAEKNAKEEFQGKLTNAFPIEVVGEPVPFFYEAEEISQFAENVKAQVGENFGRKFNPEPERVRKSLLQKLENILNEMLRDFLTNNQLQKGKAEEKISSLQKQLVTDYIQEIKSFLEQNEFAKEEILEEIHIQFKSRRVAAFGENSSSSSASALEISANHHDHHQKHREYLEKSRNDLESKLEKEYESLCNSHKRHLSEVSSIVEEIVEELIENYKENLRNYISTACKSQKDLQIYHDSISSSFLSQFNEEQNPYPDSNPERSHFSEKLEKGLNSVFESGKMKLEQDIRALDDIYREAIKDCAVRYEEKMERFLKDEATSLEELEVAHFQTLDEETKLLEEAVDLKIDLNQNQAVRQANLPGYVENLESSVAPIFDLIKMKLALLQDEAKALAIEWKLECKTLYETTMKENLEMADDMESLQSFHKAATLSAGEALMDKMTDEENRHVSFDILASELESELETKWIEFQAKFEDKLKAKLAKLKEIVGQAQEHYNREMETHFLNNQFIRPDYLEELHKAAVSVAISKVGGESDSKLSSEITSALDKFLSDFQTRNDMNLNIKFKPAIGIDLGTTNCCVGVYKNGEVTIIPAKDRDNFKTTPSYVSFNDEGTKCVAYGHAAKDLFYINQKTTIFDVKRIIGKPMSDPLLQKDTETWPFKVTAGERGQPMIQPPQPPHSFRNFRFAPSPFERKRRRIFNAS
;
A
#
# COMPACT_ATOMS: atom_id res chain seq x y z
N MET A 1 106.03 98.79 59.26
CA MET A 1 105.09 97.69 59.54
C MET A 1 103.67 98.19 59.81
N LYS A 2 103.45 99.16 60.73
CA LYS A 2 102.11 99.63 61.16
C LYS A 2 101.10 100.00 60.05
N ARG A 3 101.52 100.62 58.94
CA ARG A 3 100.62 101.01 57.83
C ARG A 3 100.11 99.83 56.99
N ARG A 4 100.95 98.84 56.71
CA ARG A 4 100.56 97.65 55.93
C ARG A 4 99.59 96.76 56.72
N GLU A 5 99.83 96.59 58.03
CA GLU A 5 98.93 95.87 58.94
C GLU A 5 97.57 96.55 59.10
N PHE A 6 97.55 97.89 59.17
CA PHE A 6 96.30 98.64 59.23
C PHE A 6 95.47 98.52 57.95
N ILE A 7 96.11 98.63 56.77
CA ILE A 7 95.46 98.42 55.47
C ILE A 7 94.89 97.00 55.40
N PHE A 8 95.68 95.98 55.75
CA PHE A 8 95.24 94.58 55.76
C PHE A 8 94.04 94.32 56.68
N LYS A 9 94.03 94.91 57.89
CA LYS A 9 92.90 94.78 58.83
C LYS A 9 91.65 95.51 58.34
N ALA A 10 91.81 96.68 57.74
CA ALA A 10 90.70 97.42 57.15
C ALA A 10 90.09 96.70 55.94
N GLU A 11 90.93 96.10 55.08
CA GLU A 11 90.49 95.28 53.95
C GLU A 11 89.77 94.03 54.46
N LYS A 12 90.32 93.32 55.45
CA LYS A 12 89.68 92.15 56.05
C LYS A 12 88.29 92.47 56.60
N ASN A 13 88.15 93.55 57.38
CA ASN A 13 86.85 93.96 57.93
C ASN A 13 85.86 94.36 56.82
N ALA A 14 86.32 94.99 55.75
CA ALA A 14 85.47 95.33 54.61
C ALA A 14 84.99 94.09 53.83
N LYS A 15 85.86 93.08 53.68
CA LYS A 15 85.48 91.77 53.10
C LYS A 15 84.45 91.06 53.97
N GLU A 16 84.66 91.00 55.29
CA GLU A 16 83.72 90.39 56.24
C GLU A 16 82.38 91.13 56.27
N GLU A 17 82.37 92.47 56.20
CA GLU A 17 81.14 93.26 56.12
C GLU A 17 80.39 93.01 54.81
N PHE A 18 81.09 92.99 53.67
CA PHE A 18 80.49 92.71 52.36
C PHE A 18 79.92 91.29 52.28
N GLN A 19 80.70 90.29 52.69
CA GLN A 19 80.28 88.89 52.71
C GLN A 19 79.10 88.68 53.67
N GLY A 20 79.17 89.21 54.90
CA GLY A 20 78.10 89.07 55.88
C GLY A 20 76.79 89.70 55.42
N LYS A 21 76.84 90.88 54.78
CA LYS A 21 75.65 91.51 54.20
C LYS A 21 75.08 90.71 53.02
N LEU A 22 75.93 90.14 52.15
CA LEU A 22 75.49 89.29 51.05
C LEU A 22 74.89 87.97 51.51
N THR A 23 75.57 87.23 52.38
CA THR A 23 75.11 85.93 52.87
C THR A 23 73.84 86.05 53.73
N ASN A 24 73.68 87.14 54.48
CA ASN A 24 72.44 87.39 55.23
C ASN A 24 71.27 87.72 54.31
N ALA A 25 71.48 88.49 53.24
CA ALA A 25 70.43 88.81 52.27
C ALA A 25 70.07 87.61 51.39
N PHE A 26 71.06 86.78 51.04
CA PHE A 26 70.95 85.64 50.14
C PHE A 26 71.58 84.39 50.76
N PRO A 27 70.84 83.67 51.64
CA PRO A 27 71.32 82.40 52.19
C PRO A 27 71.35 81.30 51.13
N ILE A 28 72.54 80.93 50.65
CA ILE A 28 72.74 79.91 49.59
C ILE A 28 72.91 78.49 50.16
N GLU A 29 73.27 78.34 51.44
CA GLU A 29 73.54 77.03 52.07
C GLU A 29 72.56 76.76 53.22
N VAL A 30 71.31 76.40 52.89
CA VAL A 30 70.39 75.80 53.87
C VAL A 30 70.56 74.28 53.82
N VAL A 31 71.28 73.73 54.81
CA VAL A 31 71.49 72.29 54.91
C VAL A 31 70.16 71.62 55.30
N GLY A 32 69.70 70.68 54.45
CA GLY A 32 68.53 69.83 54.74
C GLY A 32 67.31 70.02 53.83
N GLU A 33 67.39 70.88 52.81
CA GLU A 33 66.23 71.14 51.96
C GLU A 33 66.07 70.20 50.75
N PRO A 34 64.82 69.88 50.34
CA PRO A 34 64.55 69.00 49.21
C PRO A 34 65.04 69.59 47.90
N VAL A 35 64.93 70.90 47.67
CA VAL A 35 65.42 71.58 46.47
C VAL A 35 66.29 72.76 46.91
N PRO A 36 67.53 72.92 46.40
CA PRO A 36 68.38 74.05 46.74
C PRO A 36 67.75 75.39 46.36
N PHE A 37 67.81 76.38 47.26
CA PHE A 37 67.49 77.77 46.92
C PHE A 37 68.54 78.37 45.99
N PHE A 38 68.07 79.25 45.11
CA PHE A 38 68.90 80.12 44.30
C PHE A 38 68.17 81.46 44.10
N TYR A 39 68.92 82.48 43.73
CA TYR A 39 68.41 83.83 43.52
C TYR A 39 68.76 84.31 42.11
N GLU A 40 68.09 85.35 41.62
CA GLU A 40 68.41 85.91 40.31
C GLU A 40 69.74 86.69 40.36
N ALA A 41 70.61 86.41 39.39
CA ALA A 41 71.97 86.98 39.37
C ALA A 41 71.96 88.52 39.28
N GLU A 42 70.95 89.09 38.64
CA GLU A 42 70.75 90.53 38.52
C GLU A 42 70.44 91.18 39.87
N GLU A 43 69.64 90.53 40.73
CA GLU A 43 69.29 91.02 42.06
C GLU A 43 70.48 90.99 43.01
N ILE A 44 71.22 89.86 43.01
CA ILE A 44 72.46 89.75 43.77
C ILE A 44 73.42 90.86 43.34
N SER A 45 73.53 91.13 42.03
CA SER A 45 74.41 92.16 41.50
C SER A 45 73.97 93.57 41.91
N GLN A 46 72.70 93.92 41.79
CA GLN A 46 72.16 95.22 42.20
C GLN A 46 72.33 95.46 43.71
N PHE A 47 72.03 94.46 44.53
CA PHE A 47 72.24 94.53 45.98
C PHE A 47 73.73 94.67 46.30
N ALA A 48 74.59 93.88 45.63
CA ALA A 48 76.03 93.95 45.81
C ALA A 48 76.61 95.31 45.42
N GLU A 49 76.12 95.98 44.37
CA GLU A 49 76.54 97.35 44.04
C GLU A 49 76.24 98.33 45.18
N ASN A 50 75.03 98.25 45.75
CA ASN A 50 74.64 99.10 46.88
C ASN A 50 75.51 98.83 48.12
N VAL A 51 75.78 97.55 48.42
CA VAL A 51 76.65 97.18 49.55
C VAL A 51 78.10 97.57 49.27
N LYS A 52 78.61 97.41 48.04
CA LYS A 52 79.96 97.85 47.63
C LYS A 52 80.13 99.35 47.82
N ALA A 53 79.13 100.15 47.45
CA ALA A 53 79.17 101.61 47.65
C ALA A 53 79.25 101.97 49.14
N GLN A 54 78.45 101.33 49.99
CA GLN A 54 78.47 101.55 51.45
C GLN A 54 79.80 101.11 52.09
N VAL A 55 80.26 99.90 51.77
CA VAL A 55 81.52 99.34 52.30
C VAL A 55 82.71 100.17 51.81
N GLY A 56 82.68 100.60 50.54
CA GLY A 56 83.68 101.49 49.94
C GLY A 56 83.73 102.86 50.63
N GLU A 57 82.58 103.47 50.93
CA GLU A 57 82.52 104.72 51.68
C GLU A 57 83.06 104.56 53.11
N ASN A 58 82.64 103.50 53.82
CA ASN A 58 83.11 103.17 55.17
C ASN A 58 84.62 102.90 55.22
N PHE A 59 85.15 102.23 54.20
CA PHE A 59 86.58 101.99 54.05
C PHE A 59 87.33 103.29 53.74
N GLY A 60 86.84 104.09 52.79
CA GLY A 60 87.44 105.36 52.38
C GLY A 60 87.57 106.37 53.52
N ARG A 61 86.56 106.46 54.40
CA ARG A 61 86.57 107.31 55.61
C ARG A 61 87.75 107.00 56.54
N LYS A 62 88.19 105.74 56.62
CA LYS A 62 89.33 105.30 57.45
C LYS A 62 90.69 105.80 56.93
N PHE A 63 90.76 106.26 55.68
CA PHE A 63 91.99 106.75 55.02
C PHE A 63 91.90 108.23 54.59
N ASN A 64 90.98 109.02 55.17
CA ASN A 64 90.87 110.46 54.90
C ASN A 64 92.17 111.28 55.06
N PRO A 65 93.12 110.95 55.98
CA PRO A 65 94.39 111.67 56.09
C PRO A 65 95.39 111.41 54.95
N GLU A 66 95.14 110.42 54.08
CA GLU A 66 96.05 110.03 53.00
C GLU A 66 95.82 110.87 51.72
N PRO A 67 96.85 111.08 50.88
CA PRO A 67 96.71 111.81 49.62
C PRO A 67 95.64 111.18 48.71
N GLU A 68 94.85 112.01 48.02
CA GLU A 68 93.70 111.57 47.22
C GLU A 68 94.07 110.49 46.19
N ARG A 69 95.26 110.59 45.57
CA ARG A 69 95.80 109.59 44.63
C ARG A 69 95.99 108.20 45.27
N VAL A 70 96.41 108.16 46.53
CA VAL A 70 96.63 106.93 47.29
C VAL A 70 95.31 106.33 47.74
N ARG A 71 94.37 107.17 48.20
CA ARG A 71 93.01 106.75 48.58
C ARG A 71 92.24 106.16 47.40
N LYS A 72 92.30 106.79 46.21
CA LYS A 72 91.73 106.24 44.97
C LYS A 72 92.34 104.89 44.61
N SER A 73 93.66 104.73 44.75
CA SER A 73 94.33 103.45 44.50
C SER A 73 93.93 102.35 45.49
N LEU A 74 93.73 102.68 46.77
CA LEU A 74 93.27 101.72 47.79
C LEU A 74 91.79 101.35 47.60
N LEU A 75 90.92 102.31 47.25
CA LEU A 75 89.52 102.04 46.91
C LEU A 75 89.40 101.16 45.67
N GLN A 76 90.20 101.42 44.62
CA GLN A 76 90.23 100.57 43.43
C GLN A 76 90.67 99.13 43.74
N LYS A 77 91.65 98.97 44.64
CA LYS A 77 92.09 97.64 45.09
C LYS A 77 91.00 96.91 45.88
N LEU A 78 90.32 97.60 46.80
CA LEU A 78 89.20 97.01 47.54
C LEU A 78 88.06 96.64 46.58
N GLU A 79 87.70 97.53 45.66
CA GLU A 79 86.66 97.31 44.67
C GLU A 79 86.94 96.06 43.81
N ASN A 80 88.19 95.88 43.35
CA ASN A 80 88.59 94.68 42.62
C ASN A 80 88.38 93.40 43.46
N ILE A 81 88.70 93.45 44.76
CA ILE A 81 88.51 92.30 45.66
C ILE A 81 87.03 92.04 45.93
N LEU A 82 86.22 93.08 46.15
CA LEU A 82 84.77 92.92 46.33
C LEU A 82 84.10 92.39 45.06
N ASN A 83 84.58 92.80 43.88
CA ASN A 83 84.13 92.26 42.59
C ASN A 83 84.50 90.78 42.40
N GLU A 84 85.68 90.36 42.86
CA GLU A 84 86.11 88.95 42.87
C GLU A 84 85.21 88.12 43.81
N MET A 85 84.96 88.61 45.04
CA MET A 85 84.05 87.95 45.98
C MET A 85 82.60 87.88 45.46
N LEU A 86 82.12 88.92 44.78
CA LEU A 86 80.80 88.91 44.13
C LEU A 86 80.76 87.87 43.01
N ARG A 87 81.81 87.76 42.20
CA ARG A 87 81.92 86.76 41.15
C ARG A 87 81.87 85.34 41.73
N ASP A 88 82.59 85.07 42.81
CA ASP A 88 82.57 83.76 43.48
C ASP A 88 81.17 83.46 44.05
N PHE A 89 80.50 84.45 44.65
CA PHE A 89 79.14 84.32 45.16
C PHE A 89 78.11 84.02 44.06
N LEU A 90 78.18 84.76 42.95
CA LEU A 90 77.34 84.52 41.76
C LEU A 90 77.61 83.15 41.15
N THR A 91 78.87 82.70 41.11
CA THR A 91 79.26 81.37 40.62
C THR A 91 78.66 80.26 41.49
N ASN A 92 78.68 80.42 42.81
CA ASN A 92 78.07 79.46 43.73
C ASN A 92 76.54 79.44 43.59
N ASN A 93 75.90 80.61 43.48
CA ASN A 93 74.45 80.71 43.23
C ASN A 93 74.05 80.05 41.90
N GLN A 94 74.85 80.22 40.84
CA GLN A 94 74.62 79.55 39.56
C GLN A 94 74.77 78.03 39.66
N LEU A 95 75.74 77.54 40.45
CA LEU A 95 75.90 76.11 40.72
C LEU A 95 74.68 75.54 41.48
N GLN A 96 74.14 76.28 42.46
CA GLN A 96 72.91 75.85 43.17
C GLN A 96 71.69 75.87 42.26
N LYS A 97 71.54 76.87 41.39
CA LYS A 97 70.50 76.88 40.37
C LYS A 97 70.57 75.63 39.49
N GLY A 98 71.76 75.26 39.02
CA GLY A 98 71.96 74.03 38.25
C GLY A 98 71.57 72.75 39.02
N LYS A 99 71.94 72.65 40.30
CA LYS A 99 71.54 71.51 41.16
C LYS A 99 70.02 71.45 41.41
N ALA A 100 69.37 72.60 41.56
CA ALA A 100 67.92 72.70 41.71
C ALA A 100 67.19 72.28 40.44
N GLU A 101 67.63 72.78 39.28
CA GLU A 101 67.12 72.39 37.96
C GLU A 101 67.28 70.89 37.72
N GLU A 102 68.44 70.31 38.03
CA GLU A 102 68.70 68.87 37.89
C GLU A 102 67.77 68.04 38.78
N LYS A 103 67.59 68.44 40.05
CA LYS A 103 66.76 67.70 41.01
C LYS A 103 65.28 67.79 40.66
N ILE A 104 64.78 68.96 40.25
CA ILE A 104 63.41 69.14 39.76
C ILE A 104 63.19 68.33 38.49
N SER A 105 64.14 68.37 37.53
CA SER A 105 64.06 67.58 36.30
C SER A 105 64.03 66.08 36.60
N SER A 106 64.86 65.60 37.53
CA SER A 106 64.84 64.20 37.97
C SER A 106 63.51 63.82 38.63
N LEU A 107 62.99 64.66 39.51
CA LEU A 107 61.72 64.43 40.20
C LEU A 107 60.53 64.42 39.22
N GLN A 108 60.48 65.37 38.28
CA GLN A 108 59.46 65.39 37.23
C GLN A 108 59.52 64.11 36.37
N LYS A 109 60.71 63.69 35.94
CA LYS A 109 60.87 62.45 35.15
C LYS A 109 60.37 61.22 35.91
N GLN A 110 60.69 61.12 37.19
CA GLN A 110 60.20 60.03 38.04
C GLN A 110 58.66 60.05 38.13
N LEU A 111 58.07 61.20 38.46
CA LEU A 111 56.61 61.32 38.59
C LEU A 111 55.86 61.05 37.28
N VAL A 112 56.42 61.45 36.13
CA VAL A 112 55.87 61.11 34.81
C VAL A 112 55.99 59.61 34.55
N THR A 113 57.11 58.98 34.91
CA THR A 113 57.29 57.53 34.75
C THR A 113 56.29 56.75 35.60
N ASP A 114 56.16 57.11 36.88
CA ASP A 114 55.21 56.48 37.81
C ASP A 114 53.75 56.69 37.36
N TYR A 115 53.44 57.83 36.73
CA TYR A 115 52.14 58.10 36.14
C TYR A 115 51.85 57.19 34.93
N ILE A 116 52.79 57.10 33.98
CA ILE A 116 52.66 56.25 32.80
C ILE A 116 52.47 54.78 33.22
N GLN A 117 53.21 54.32 34.23
CA GLN A 117 53.11 52.96 34.74
C GLN A 117 51.74 52.68 35.39
N GLU A 118 51.19 53.63 36.16
CA GLU A 118 49.86 53.47 36.76
C GLU A 118 48.75 53.41 35.70
N ILE A 119 48.81 54.26 34.66
CA ILE A 119 47.82 54.20 33.57
C ILE A 119 47.95 52.90 32.78
N LYS A 120 49.17 52.46 32.46
CA LYS A 120 49.37 51.19 31.77
C LYS A 120 48.83 50.02 32.59
N SER A 121 49.09 49.99 33.89
CA SER A 121 48.55 48.94 34.77
C SER A 121 47.01 49.00 34.86
N PHE A 122 46.42 50.19 34.84
CA PHE A 122 44.97 50.33 34.75
C PHE A 122 44.40 49.78 33.44
N LEU A 123 45.04 50.09 32.30
CA LEU A 123 44.66 49.60 30.98
C LEU A 123 44.84 48.09 30.83
N GLU A 124 45.88 47.51 31.43
CA GLU A 124 46.08 46.05 31.47
C GLU A 124 44.94 45.33 32.22
N GLN A 125 44.36 45.96 33.25
CA GLN A 125 43.22 45.41 33.98
C GLN A 125 41.87 45.74 33.34
N ASN A 126 41.81 46.78 32.50
CA ASN A 126 40.59 47.32 31.91
C ASN A 126 40.83 47.61 30.42
N GLU A 127 41.13 46.56 29.65
CA GLU A 127 41.51 46.65 28.24
C GLU A 127 40.47 47.36 27.36
N PHE A 128 39.20 47.35 27.76
CA PHE A 128 38.09 47.97 27.02
C PHE A 128 37.51 49.20 27.74
N ALA A 129 38.31 49.87 28.59
CA ALA A 129 37.87 51.07 29.28
C ALA A 129 37.40 52.15 28.30
N LYS A 130 36.23 52.74 28.58
CA LYS A 130 35.71 53.87 27.81
C LYS A 130 36.49 55.15 28.11
N GLU A 131 36.41 56.09 27.18
CA GLU A 131 37.12 57.38 27.26
C GLU A 131 36.73 58.18 28.51
N GLU A 132 35.45 58.11 28.94
CA GLU A 132 35.00 58.83 30.14
C GLU A 132 35.67 58.30 31.43
N ILE A 133 35.83 56.98 31.52
CA ILE A 133 36.48 56.34 32.68
C ILE A 133 37.98 56.67 32.68
N LEU A 134 38.61 56.67 31.49
CA LEU A 134 40.02 57.04 31.36
C LEU A 134 40.27 58.49 31.76
N GLU A 135 39.36 59.40 31.43
CA GLU A 135 39.44 60.80 31.82
C GLU A 135 39.31 60.98 33.35
N GLU A 136 38.38 60.27 34.00
CA GLU A 136 38.25 60.30 35.46
C GLU A 136 39.52 59.79 36.16
N ILE A 137 40.07 58.67 35.70
CA ILE A 137 41.31 58.09 36.25
C ILE A 137 42.50 59.01 36.00
N HIS A 138 42.58 59.61 34.81
CA HIS A 138 43.59 60.60 34.47
C HIS A 138 43.57 61.78 35.45
N ILE A 139 42.40 62.36 35.71
CA ILE A 139 42.24 63.47 36.67
C ILE A 139 42.77 63.07 38.04
N GLN A 140 42.39 61.89 38.54
CA GLN A 140 42.81 61.39 39.85
C GLN A 140 44.34 61.20 39.93
N PHE A 141 44.93 60.50 38.96
CA PHE A 141 46.37 60.22 38.94
C PHE A 141 47.19 61.48 38.72
N LYS A 142 46.75 62.38 37.83
CA LYS A 142 47.36 63.69 37.62
C LYS A 142 47.38 64.50 38.91
N SER A 143 46.24 64.65 39.58
CA SER A 143 46.16 65.38 40.86
C SER A 143 47.09 64.80 41.92
N ARG A 144 47.19 63.47 42.03
CA ARG A 144 48.11 62.80 42.97
C ARG A 144 49.58 63.12 42.67
N ARG A 145 49.99 63.08 41.39
CA ARG A 145 51.38 63.34 40.99
C ARG A 145 51.77 64.80 41.18
N VAL A 146 50.85 65.71 40.88
CA VAL A 146 51.01 67.14 41.12
C VAL A 146 51.12 67.44 42.62
N ALA A 147 50.30 66.81 43.46
CA ALA A 147 50.41 66.93 44.92
C ALA A 147 51.75 66.38 45.44
N ALA A 148 52.19 65.21 44.96
CA ALA A 148 53.47 64.62 45.30
C ALA A 148 54.66 65.50 44.86
N PHE A 149 54.55 66.20 43.72
CA PHE A 149 55.55 67.20 43.34
C PHE A 149 55.59 68.34 44.36
N GLY A 150 54.43 68.84 44.81
CA GLY A 150 54.32 69.86 45.85
C GLY A 150 54.97 69.45 47.17
N GLU A 151 54.67 68.25 47.68
CA GLU A 151 55.22 67.74 48.94
C GLU A 151 56.73 67.48 48.88
N ASN A 152 57.25 67.03 47.73
CA ASN A 152 58.67 66.73 47.56
C ASN A 152 59.52 67.92 47.10
N SER A 153 58.88 69.00 46.63
CA SER A 153 59.55 70.26 46.26
C SER A 153 59.48 71.32 47.36
N SER A 154 58.50 71.24 48.26
CA SER A 154 58.37 72.15 49.40
C SER A 154 58.86 71.50 50.70
N SER A 155 59.68 72.22 51.45
CA SER A 155 59.98 71.87 52.83
C SER A 155 58.80 72.23 53.74
N SER A 156 58.49 71.33 54.67
CA SER A 156 57.57 71.54 55.80
C SER A 156 58.04 72.62 56.81
N SER A 157 58.97 73.50 56.43
CA SER A 157 59.49 74.59 57.28
C SER A 157 58.79 75.94 57.06
N ALA A 158 57.74 76.00 56.23
CA ALA A 158 56.94 77.21 56.06
C ALA A 158 56.17 77.64 57.33
N SER A 159 56.13 76.83 58.40
CA SER A 159 55.47 77.18 59.66
C SER A 159 56.42 77.54 60.82
N ALA A 160 57.75 77.50 60.65
CA ALA A 160 58.68 77.63 61.78
C ALA A 160 59.70 78.79 61.71
N LEU A 161 59.66 79.66 60.68
CA LEU A 161 60.58 80.79 60.57
C LEU A 161 59.81 82.11 60.34
N GLU A 162 59.25 82.68 61.42
CA GLU A 162 58.96 84.11 61.49
C GLU A 162 60.29 84.87 61.44
N ILE A 163 60.74 85.26 60.24
CA ILE A 163 61.91 86.13 60.06
C ILE A 163 61.55 87.29 59.13
N SER A 164 61.57 88.49 59.72
CA SER A 164 61.65 89.86 59.19
C SER A 164 61.12 90.17 57.78
N ALA A 165 60.40 91.30 57.69
CA ALA A 165 59.76 91.84 56.48
C ALA A 165 60.64 92.00 55.22
N ASN A 166 61.97 91.83 55.30
CA ASN A 166 62.89 91.94 54.17
C ASN A 166 63.12 90.62 53.38
N HIS A 167 62.72 89.45 53.90
CA HIS A 167 62.91 88.17 53.20
C HIS A 167 61.71 87.72 52.36
N HIS A 168 60.59 88.43 52.43
CA HIS A 168 59.31 88.00 51.84
C HIS A 168 59.33 87.96 50.29
N ASP A 169 60.07 88.88 49.67
CA ASP A 169 60.08 89.09 48.20
C ASP A 169 60.93 88.03 47.46
N HIS A 170 62.10 87.65 48.02
CA HIS A 170 62.99 86.69 47.37
C HIS A 170 62.46 85.25 47.40
N HIS A 171 61.76 84.86 48.47
CA HIS A 171 61.07 83.56 48.52
C HIS A 171 59.88 83.49 47.56
N GLN A 172 59.32 84.62 47.14
CA GLN A 172 58.22 84.67 46.18
C GLN A 172 58.66 84.18 44.79
N LYS A 173 59.81 84.63 44.28
CA LYS A 173 60.29 84.22 42.94
C LYS A 173 60.74 82.77 42.87
N HIS A 174 61.30 82.23 43.95
CA HIS A 174 61.57 80.79 44.03
C HIS A 174 60.27 79.98 44.02
N ARG A 175 59.21 80.45 44.71
CA ARG A 175 57.86 79.87 44.60
C ARG A 175 57.29 79.96 43.19
N GLU A 176 57.44 81.10 42.51
CA GLU A 176 57.01 81.28 41.11
C GLU A 176 57.74 80.31 40.16
N TYR A 177 59.03 80.06 40.40
CA TYR A 177 59.79 79.06 39.66
C TYR A 177 59.29 77.63 39.91
N LEU A 178 59.05 77.24 41.17
CA LEU A 178 58.46 75.95 41.50
C LEU A 178 57.04 75.78 40.93
N GLU A 179 56.24 76.84 40.93
CA GLU A 179 54.91 76.88 40.31
C GLU A 179 54.99 76.73 38.79
N LYS A 180 55.94 77.40 38.13
CA LYS A 180 56.20 77.21 36.70
C LYS A 180 56.64 75.76 36.39
N SER A 181 57.50 75.18 37.21
CA SER A 181 57.92 73.77 37.08
C SER A 181 56.77 72.79 37.37
N ARG A 182 55.85 73.13 38.28
CA ARG A 182 54.62 72.36 38.50
C ARG A 182 53.71 72.40 37.27
N ASN A 183 53.50 73.58 36.67
CA ASN A 183 52.70 73.72 35.45
C ASN A 183 53.34 72.98 34.25
N ASP A 184 54.67 72.98 34.17
CA ASP A 184 55.40 72.19 33.18
C ASP A 184 55.22 70.67 33.39
N LEU A 185 55.19 70.21 34.65
CA LEU A 185 54.84 68.82 34.98
C LEU A 185 53.40 68.50 34.55
N GLU A 186 52.42 69.34 34.89
CA GLU A 186 51.02 69.16 34.47
C GLU A 186 50.90 69.06 32.95
N SER A 187 51.57 69.94 32.20
CA SER A 187 51.59 69.89 30.73
C SER A 187 52.24 68.62 30.18
N LYS A 188 53.31 68.11 30.82
CA LYS A 188 53.93 66.84 30.44
C LYS A 188 52.98 65.67 30.68
N LEU A 189 52.31 65.62 31.83
CA LEU A 189 51.34 64.57 32.17
C LEU A 189 50.16 64.57 31.18
N GLU A 190 49.68 65.74 30.75
CA GLU A 190 48.62 65.87 29.76
C GLU A 190 49.04 65.33 28.38
N LYS A 191 50.26 65.66 27.93
CA LYS A 191 50.80 65.14 26.65
C LYS A 191 50.98 63.63 26.67
N GLU A 192 51.46 63.08 27.77
CA GLU A 192 51.58 61.62 27.93
C GLU A 192 50.21 60.95 27.97
N TYR A 193 49.22 61.57 28.62
CA TYR A 193 47.82 61.11 28.60
C TYR A 193 47.25 61.06 27.17
N GLU A 194 47.39 62.15 26.41
CA GLU A 194 46.94 62.21 25.02
C GLU A 194 47.61 61.13 24.17
N SER A 195 48.92 60.90 24.36
CA SER A 195 49.66 59.84 23.67
C SER A 195 49.11 58.45 23.99
N LEU A 196 48.89 58.15 25.28
CA LEU A 196 48.34 56.89 25.75
C LEU A 196 46.89 56.68 25.26
N CYS A 197 46.04 57.71 25.29
CA CYS A 197 44.68 57.65 24.75
C CYS A 197 44.67 57.34 23.25
N ASN A 198 45.55 57.98 22.49
CA ASN A 198 45.68 57.71 21.06
C ASN A 198 46.17 56.27 20.79
N SER A 199 47.11 55.77 21.60
CA SER A 199 47.55 54.37 21.53
C SER A 199 46.43 53.40 21.86
N HIS A 200 45.64 53.67 22.90
CA HIS A 200 44.50 52.86 23.31
C HIS A 200 43.41 52.82 22.25
N LYS A 201 43.05 53.97 21.68
CA LYS A 201 42.09 54.06 20.57
C LYS A 201 42.52 53.24 19.35
N ARG A 202 43.82 53.22 19.03
CA ARG A 202 44.36 52.35 17.96
C ARG A 202 44.22 50.88 18.31
N HIS A 203 44.59 50.47 19.53
CA HIS A 203 44.43 49.09 19.99
C HIS A 203 42.98 48.63 19.90
N LEU A 204 42.02 49.43 20.39
CA LEU A 204 40.59 49.11 20.29
C LEU A 204 40.12 48.96 18.83
N SER A 205 40.63 49.80 17.92
CA SER A 205 40.35 49.70 16.49
C SER A 205 40.95 48.45 15.85
N GLU A 206 42.15 48.04 16.28
CA GLU A 206 42.81 46.82 15.82
C GLU A 206 42.04 45.58 16.29
N VAL A 207 41.64 45.53 17.57
CA VAL A 207 40.81 44.46 18.11
C VAL A 207 39.48 44.37 17.36
N SER A 208 38.82 45.51 17.13
CA SER A 208 37.58 45.54 16.34
C SER A 208 37.77 44.98 14.94
N SER A 209 38.87 45.31 14.26
CA SER A 209 39.18 44.79 12.92
C SER A 209 39.41 43.27 12.93
N ILE A 210 40.10 42.74 13.94
CA ILE A 210 40.33 41.29 14.08
C ILE A 210 39.01 40.55 14.31
N VAL A 211 38.13 41.10 15.15
CA VAL A 211 36.81 40.50 15.41
C VAL A 211 35.95 40.53 14.16
N GLU A 212 36.03 41.59 13.34
CA GLU A 212 35.37 41.64 12.04
C GLU A 212 35.84 40.52 11.10
N GLU A 213 37.15 40.31 10.98
CA GLU A 213 37.73 39.22 10.18
C GLU A 213 37.23 37.84 10.66
N ILE A 214 37.18 37.61 11.97
CA ILE A 214 36.66 36.36 12.54
C ILE A 214 35.18 36.17 12.18
N VAL A 215 34.36 37.21 12.31
CA VAL A 215 32.92 37.13 11.96
C VAL A 215 32.75 36.80 10.47
N GLU A 216 33.53 37.41 9.58
CA GLU A 216 33.48 37.11 8.15
C GLU A 216 33.93 35.68 7.84
N GLU A 217 34.99 35.19 8.49
CA GLU A 217 35.45 33.80 8.36
C GLU A 217 34.38 32.79 8.82
N LEU A 218 33.73 33.04 9.95
CA LEU A 218 32.64 32.19 10.46
C LEU A 218 31.44 32.16 9.50
N ILE A 219 31.07 33.29 8.90
CA ILE A 219 29.99 33.36 7.92
C ILE A 219 30.35 32.54 6.67
N GLU A 220 31.59 32.61 6.19
CA GLU A 220 32.01 31.83 5.01
C GLU A 220 32.09 30.33 5.32
N ASN A 221 32.60 29.95 6.50
CA ASN A 221 32.58 28.57 6.98
C ASN A 221 31.14 28.01 7.07
N TYR A 222 30.21 28.81 7.59
CA TYR A 222 28.79 28.44 7.62
C TYR A 222 28.22 28.26 6.21
N LYS A 223 28.57 29.13 5.26
CA LYS A 223 28.14 29.05 3.86
C LYS A 223 28.64 27.78 3.17
N GLU A 224 29.87 27.36 3.41
CA GLU A 224 30.39 26.09 2.90
C GLU A 224 29.67 24.88 3.52
N ASN A 225 29.48 24.90 4.84
CA ASN A 225 28.73 23.88 5.56
C ASN A 225 27.30 23.74 5.03
N LEU A 226 26.60 24.87 4.83
CA LEU A 226 25.25 24.90 4.28
C LEU A 226 25.23 24.36 2.84
N ARG A 227 26.18 24.75 1.99
CA ARG A 227 26.29 24.26 0.61
C ARG A 227 26.47 22.74 0.58
N ASN A 228 27.35 22.20 1.43
CA ASN A 228 27.58 20.75 1.53
C ASN A 228 26.36 20.01 2.07
N TYR A 229 25.65 20.59 3.04
CA TYR A 229 24.44 19.99 3.58
C TYR A 229 23.32 19.95 2.53
N ILE A 230 23.11 21.05 1.80
CA ILE A 230 22.12 21.13 0.72
C ILE A 230 22.39 20.07 -0.36
N SER A 231 23.63 19.90 -0.79
CA SER A 231 23.95 18.94 -1.86
C SER A 231 23.82 17.47 -1.43
N THR A 232 24.14 17.13 -0.18
CA THR A 232 24.31 15.74 0.25
C THR A 232 23.17 15.18 1.10
N ALA A 233 22.56 15.99 1.99
CA ALA A 233 21.75 15.47 3.09
C ALA A 233 20.38 16.16 3.23
N CYS A 234 20.23 17.38 2.72
CA CYS A 234 18.99 18.13 2.81
C CYS A 234 17.89 17.47 1.97
N LYS A 235 16.77 17.11 2.62
CA LYS A 235 15.62 16.48 1.93
C LYS A 235 14.48 17.46 1.70
N SER A 236 14.33 18.45 2.59
CA SER A 236 13.25 19.41 2.56
C SER A 236 13.67 20.75 3.13
N GLN A 237 12.87 21.79 2.85
CA GLN A 237 13.02 23.11 3.47
C GLN A 237 12.96 23.05 5.02
N LYS A 238 12.20 22.11 5.57
CA LYS A 238 12.10 21.90 7.02
C LYS A 238 13.39 21.35 7.61
N ASP A 239 14.04 20.43 6.91
CA ASP A 239 15.33 19.89 7.33
C ASP A 239 16.42 20.96 7.28
N LEU A 240 16.38 21.82 6.26
CA LEU A 240 17.29 22.96 6.15
C LEU A 240 17.13 23.93 7.33
N GLN A 241 15.89 24.22 7.76
CA GLN A 241 15.63 25.05 8.94
C GLN A 241 16.20 24.41 10.21
N ILE A 242 15.96 23.12 10.44
CA ILE A 242 16.48 22.39 11.61
C ILE A 242 18.01 22.42 11.63
N TYR A 243 18.64 22.21 10.47
CA TYR A 243 20.09 22.29 10.33
C TYR A 243 20.61 23.70 10.66
N HIS A 244 19.96 24.73 10.12
CA HIS A 244 20.30 26.13 10.42
C HIS A 244 20.20 26.42 11.91
N ASP A 245 19.06 26.12 12.55
CA ASP A 245 18.83 26.41 13.97
C ASP A 245 19.87 25.73 14.87
N SER A 246 20.27 24.50 14.53
CA SER A 246 21.29 23.75 15.28
C SER A 246 22.69 24.31 15.08
N ILE A 247 23.09 24.60 13.83
CA ILE A 247 24.45 25.03 13.51
C ILE A 247 24.66 26.50 13.86
N SER A 248 23.69 27.38 13.60
CA SER A 248 23.78 28.81 13.93
C SER A 248 23.97 29.01 15.43
N SER A 249 23.24 28.26 16.26
CA SER A 249 23.40 28.26 17.71
C SER A 249 24.81 27.83 18.13
N SER A 250 25.40 26.82 17.47
CA SER A 250 26.77 26.38 17.73
C SER A 250 27.81 27.44 17.37
N PHE A 251 27.67 28.09 16.21
CA PHE A 251 28.56 29.17 15.77
C PHE A 251 28.48 30.38 16.71
N LEU A 252 27.27 30.75 17.14
CA LEU A 252 27.06 31.85 18.09
C LEU A 252 27.64 31.54 19.47
N SER A 253 27.49 30.31 19.96
CA SER A 253 28.06 29.87 21.24
C SER A 253 29.59 29.92 21.19
N GLN A 254 30.19 29.31 20.16
CA GLN A 254 31.64 29.28 19.98
C GLN A 254 32.23 30.69 19.86
N PHE A 255 31.58 31.56 19.09
CA PHE A 255 32.00 32.95 18.96
C PHE A 255 31.96 33.69 20.30
N ASN A 256 30.87 33.59 21.05
CA ASN A 256 30.69 34.33 22.30
C ASN A 256 31.54 33.80 23.48
N GLU A 257 31.88 32.51 23.48
CA GLU A 257 32.63 31.87 24.57
C GLU A 257 34.14 31.90 24.34
N GLU A 258 34.61 31.71 23.10
CA GLU A 258 36.03 31.45 22.82
C GLU A 258 36.72 32.52 21.95
N GLN A 259 35.99 33.17 21.04
CA GLN A 259 36.62 34.01 20.00
C GLN A 259 36.36 35.51 20.17
N ASN A 260 35.27 35.90 20.84
CA ASN A 260 34.91 37.28 21.07
C ASN A 260 35.68 37.83 22.29
N PRO A 261 36.66 38.73 22.11
CA PRO A 261 37.50 39.22 23.20
C PRO A 261 36.75 40.21 24.11
N TYR A 262 35.57 40.71 23.70
CA TYR A 262 34.83 41.69 24.46
C TYR A 262 34.10 41.03 25.67
N PRO A 263 34.19 41.63 26.87
CA PRO A 263 33.49 41.13 28.06
C PRO A 263 31.97 41.34 27.95
N ASP A 264 31.18 40.59 28.71
CA ASP A 264 29.70 40.64 28.70
C ASP A 264 29.12 42.05 28.92
N SER A 265 29.83 42.90 29.66
CA SER A 265 29.42 44.27 29.94
C SER A 265 29.66 45.25 28.78
N ASN A 266 30.38 44.84 27.72
CA ASN A 266 30.72 45.71 26.60
C ASN A 266 29.64 45.63 25.50
N PRO A 267 29.07 46.76 25.04
CA PRO A 267 28.07 46.77 23.97
C PRO A 267 28.59 46.21 22.63
N GLU A 268 29.89 46.34 22.33
CA GLU A 268 30.49 45.81 21.10
C GLU A 268 30.39 44.28 21.03
N ARG A 269 30.39 43.60 22.18
CA ARG A 269 30.17 42.16 22.23
C ARG A 269 28.85 41.79 21.57
N SER A 270 27.76 42.43 22.01
CA SER A 270 26.41 42.20 21.45
C SER A 270 26.31 42.65 20.00
N HIS A 271 26.98 43.75 19.63
CA HIS A 271 27.02 44.25 18.26
C HIS A 271 27.58 43.21 17.28
N PHE A 272 28.74 42.63 17.59
CA PHE A 272 29.35 41.61 16.74
C PHE A 272 28.57 40.29 16.74
N SER A 273 28.00 39.88 17.87
CA SER A 273 27.12 38.70 17.91
C SER A 273 25.89 38.88 17.01
N GLU A 274 25.26 40.07 17.04
CA GLU A 274 24.12 40.39 16.16
C GLU A 274 24.55 40.48 14.68
N LYS A 275 25.74 41.01 14.40
CA LYS A 275 26.32 41.05 13.05
C LYS A 275 26.53 39.64 12.49
N LEU A 276 27.09 38.73 13.30
CA LEU A 276 27.25 37.31 12.96
C LEU A 276 25.89 36.66 12.71
N GLU A 277 24.93 36.79 13.64
CA GLU A 277 23.59 36.22 13.50
C GLU A 277 22.90 36.67 12.21
N LYS A 278 22.93 37.99 11.91
CA LYS A 278 22.40 38.53 10.65
C LYS A 278 23.11 37.97 9.42
N GLY A 279 24.43 37.81 9.47
CA GLY A 279 25.21 37.20 8.40
C GLY A 279 24.81 35.75 8.13
N LEU A 280 24.71 34.94 9.19
CA LEU A 280 24.26 33.54 9.10
C LEU A 280 22.85 33.44 8.53
N ASN A 281 21.92 34.29 8.99
CA ASN A 281 20.55 34.35 8.51
C ASN A 281 20.47 34.78 7.03
N SER A 282 21.30 35.72 6.61
CA SER A 282 21.37 36.16 5.20
C SER A 282 21.86 35.04 4.28
N VAL A 283 22.90 34.29 4.69
CA VAL A 283 23.38 33.11 3.97
C VAL A 283 22.32 32.02 3.93
N PHE A 284 21.62 31.79 5.05
CA PHE A 284 20.53 30.83 5.14
C PHE A 284 19.39 31.13 4.18
N GLU A 285 18.86 32.36 4.15
CA GLU A 285 17.77 32.74 3.24
C GLU A 285 18.20 32.62 1.77
N SER A 286 19.46 32.95 1.45
CA SER A 286 20.01 32.72 0.10
C SER A 286 20.04 31.22 -0.26
N GLY A 287 20.51 30.37 0.66
CA GLY A 287 20.54 28.92 0.48
C GLY A 287 19.15 28.30 0.33
N LYS A 288 18.18 28.79 1.12
CA LYS A 288 16.77 28.38 1.05
C LYS A 288 16.12 28.76 -0.28
N MET A 289 16.34 29.99 -0.77
CA MET A 289 15.87 30.40 -2.10
C MET A 289 16.46 29.52 -3.20
N LYS A 290 17.75 29.16 -3.10
CA LYS A 290 18.40 28.27 -4.06
C LYS A 290 17.80 26.86 -4.02
N LEU A 291 17.57 26.30 -2.84
CA LEU A 291 16.90 25.01 -2.67
C LEU A 291 15.48 25.02 -3.27
N GLU A 292 14.70 26.08 -3.05
CA GLU A 292 13.37 26.21 -3.65
C GLU A 292 13.41 26.26 -5.19
N GLN A 293 14.39 26.95 -5.77
CA GLN A 293 14.59 26.97 -7.22
C GLN A 293 14.94 25.58 -7.75
N ASP A 294 15.80 24.85 -7.05
CA ASP A 294 16.22 23.51 -7.45
C ASP A 294 15.06 22.51 -7.34
N ILE A 295 14.21 22.60 -6.31
CA ILE A 295 12.99 21.79 -6.17
C ILE A 295 12.03 22.07 -7.34
N ARG A 296 11.81 23.34 -7.69
CA ARG A 296 10.92 23.69 -8.82
C ARG A 296 11.46 23.18 -10.16
N ALA A 297 12.77 23.30 -10.38
CA ALA A 297 13.40 22.77 -11.58
C ALA A 297 13.25 21.24 -11.66
N LEU A 298 13.38 20.55 -10.52
CA LEU A 298 13.15 19.11 -10.42
C LEU A 298 11.68 18.75 -10.74
N ASP A 299 10.72 19.49 -10.19
CA ASP A 299 9.29 19.31 -10.45
C ASP A 299 8.97 19.46 -11.95
N ASP A 300 9.55 20.45 -12.62
CA ASP A 300 9.32 20.67 -14.05
C ASP A 300 9.91 19.54 -14.91
N ILE A 301 11.09 19.02 -14.55
CA ILE A 301 11.72 17.87 -15.23
C ILE A 301 10.86 16.63 -15.06
N TYR A 302 10.44 16.29 -13.84
CA TYR A 302 9.59 15.13 -13.59
C TYR A 302 8.21 15.28 -14.22
N ARG A 303 7.63 16.49 -14.25
CA ARG A 303 6.36 16.75 -14.93
C ARG A 303 6.45 16.44 -16.43
N GLU A 304 7.55 16.80 -17.09
CA GLU A 304 7.79 16.46 -18.50
C GLU A 304 8.00 14.94 -18.67
N ALA A 305 8.85 14.34 -17.84
CA ALA A 305 9.14 12.92 -17.90
C ALA A 305 7.89 12.04 -17.65
N ILE A 306 7.02 12.42 -16.70
CA ILE A 306 5.75 11.73 -16.43
C ILE A 306 4.84 11.76 -17.67
N LYS A 307 4.78 12.89 -18.39
CA LYS A 307 3.99 12.97 -19.63
C LYS A 307 4.54 12.02 -20.69
N ASP A 308 5.86 12.00 -20.87
CA ASP A 308 6.51 11.12 -21.84
C ASP A 308 6.31 9.63 -21.47
N CYS A 309 6.42 9.29 -20.18
CA CYS A 309 6.11 7.95 -19.67
C CYS A 309 4.64 7.57 -19.90
N ALA A 310 3.70 8.48 -19.63
CA ALA A 310 2.27 8.22 -19.84
C ALA A 310 1.93 7.98 -21.31
N VAL A 311 2.55 8.73 -22.24
CA VAL A 311 2.37 8.52 -23.68
C VAL A 311 2.93 7.17 -24.12
N ARG A 312 4.15 6.81 -23.68
CA ARG A 312 4.72 5.48 -24.00
C ARG A 312 3.91 4.34 -23.40
N TYR A 313 3.42 4.52 -22.18
CA TYR A 313 2.50 3.58 -21.54
C TYR A 313 1.24 3.38 -22.40
N GLU A 314 0.61 4.47 -22.84
CA GLU A 314 -0.58 4.42 -23.70
C GLU A 314 -0.30 3.67 -24.99
N GLU A 315 0.78 4.01 -25.71
CA GLU A 315 1.16 3.35 -26.96
C GLU A 315 1.41 1.83 -26.78
N LYS A 316 2.14 1.43 -25.72
CA LYS A 316 2.40 0.02 -25.41
C LYS A 316 1.11 -0.73 -25.11
N MET A 317 0.23 -0.15 -24.30
CA MET A 317 -1.01 -0.80 -23.91
C MET A 317 -2.04 -0.85 -25.04
N GLU A 318 -2.12 0.18 -25.90
CA GLU A 318 -2.96 0.15 -27.10
C GLU A 318 -2.47 -0.91 -28.10
N ARG A 319 -1.16 -1.04 -28.25
CA ARG A 319 -0.57 -2.11 -29.06
C ARG A 319 -0.87 -3.49 -28.50
N PHE A 320 -0.71 -3.68 -27.18
CA PHE A 320 -1.02 -4.94 -26.52
C PHE A 320 -2.51 -5.29 -26.65
N LEU A 321 -3.41 -4.31 -26.51
CA LEU A 321 -4.85 -4.50 -26.73
C LEU A 321 -5.15 -5.01 -28.14
N LYS A 322 -4.42 -4.52 -29.15
CA LYS A 322 -4.64 -4.88 -30.55
C LYS A 322 -4.04 -6.25 -30.91
N ASP A 323 -2.85 -6.54 -30.41
CA ASP A 323 -2.06 -7.67 -30.91
C ASP A 323 -2.25 -8.94 -30.05
N GLU A 324 -2.44 -8.80 -28.73
CA GLU A 324 -2.28 -9.90 -27.76
C GLU A 324 -3.44 -10.07 -26.76
N ALA A 325 -4.12 -9.00 -26.33
CA ALA A 325 -5.07 -9.08 -25.22
C ALA A 325 -6.38 -9.78 -25.60
N THR A 326 -6.72 -10.89 -24.92
CA THR A 326 -8.01 -11.57 -25.09
C THR A 326 -8.91 -11.48 -23.86
N SER A 327 -8.30 -11.31 -22.68
CA SER A 327 -8.97 -11.27 -21.38
C SER A 327 -8.54 -10.08 -20.51
N LEU A 328 -9.35 -9.78 -19.48
CA LEU A 328 -9.02 -8.72 -18.52
C LEU A 328 -7.77 -9.08 -17.69
N GLU A 329 -7.57 -10.36 -17.37
CA GLU A 329 -6.42 -10.83 -16.58
C GLU A 329 -5.09 -10.60 -17.31
N GLU A 330 -5.03 -10.90 -18.61
CA GLU A 330 -3.85 -10.62 -19.45
C GLU A 330 -3.56 -9.12 -19.52
N LEU A 331 -4.61 -8.31 -19.64
CA LEU A 331 -4.50 -6.86 -19.70
C LEU A 331 -4.00 -6.26 -18.37
N GLU A 332 -4.45 -6.80 -17.23
CA GLU A 332 -3.95 -6.39 -15.90
C GLU A 332 -2.47 -6.75 -15.72
N VAL A 333 -2.04 -7.94 -16.15
CA VAL A 333 -0.62 -8.34 -16.11
C VAL A 333 0.24 -7.40 -16.96
N ALA A 334 -0.19 -7.10 -18.18
CA ALA A 334 0.52 -6.17 -19.06
C ALA A 334 0.57 -4.74 -18.49
N HIS A 335 -0.50 -4.28 -17.82
CA HIS A 335 -0.53 -3.01 -17.11
C HIS A 335 0.56 -2.94 -16.05
N PHE A 336 0.63 -3.92 -15.15
CA PHE A 336 1.63 -3.92 -14.08
C PHE A 336 3.06 -3.96 -14.62
N GLN A 337 3.33 -4.76 -15.65
CA GLN A 337 4.65 -4.85 -16.28
C GLN A 337 5.04 -3.53 -16.94
N THR A 338 4.14 -2.95 -17.72
CA THR A 338 4.39 -1.69 -18.43
C THR A 338 4.57 -0.53 -17.46
N LEU A 339 3.78 -0.49 -16.38
CA LEU A 339 3.90 0.52 -15.33
C LEU A 339 5.24 0.41 -14.58
N ASP A 340 5.70 -0.81 -14.26
CA ASP A 340 7.01 -1.05 -13.63
C ASP A 340 8.17 -0.60 -14.55
N GLU A 341 8.08 -0.88 -15.85
CA GLU A 341 9.05 -0.40 -16.84
C GLU A 341 9.10 1.13 -16.91
N GLU A 342 7.94 1.78 -17.04
CA GLU A 342 7.90 3.25 -17.14
C GLU A 342 8.29 3.94 -15.83
N THR A 343 8.06 3.29 -14.68
CA THR A 343 8.54 3.76 -13.37
C THR A 343 10.08 3.73 -13.32
N LYS A 344 10.71 2.64 -13.77
CA LYS A 344 12.19 2.56 -13.86
C LYS A 344 12.75 3.63 -14.80
N LEU A 345 12.11 3.83 -15.96
CA LEU A 345 12.52 4.89 -16.88
C LEU A 345 12.33 6.29 -16.28
N LEU A 346 11.31 6.52 -15.46
CA LEU A 346 11.11 7.77 -14.74
C LEU A 346 12.22 8.01 -13.72
N GLU A 347 12.66 6.96 -13.03
CA GLU A 347 13.82 7.02 -12.13
C GLU A 347 15.08 7.42 -12.90
N GLU A 348 15.34 6.81 -14.06
CA GLU A 348 16.52 7.06 -14.91
C GLU A 348 16.48 8.38 -15.71
N ALA A 349 15.29 8.89 -16.05
CA ALA A 349 15.12 10.07 -16.92
C ALA A 349 15.81 11.34 -16.39
N VAL A 350 16.03 11.39 -15.07
CA VAL A 350 16.66 12.52 -14.40
C VAL A 350 18.18 12.43 -14.37
N ASP A 351 18.75 11.24 -14.47
CA ASP A 351 20.20 11.03 -14.48
C ASP A 351 20.87 11.59 -15.75
N LEU A 352 20.09 11.85 -16.80
CA LEU A 352 20.57 12.44 -18.07
C LEU A 352 20.45 13.98 -18.12
N LYS A 353 19.61 14.59 -17.27
CA LYS A 353 19.28 16.04 -17.34
C LYS A 353 19.85 16.85 -16.16
N ILE A 354 20.23 16.21 -15.06
CA ILE A 354 20.76 16.90 -13.87
C ILE A 354 22.22 16.52 -13.67
N ASP A 355 23.05 17.53 -13.39
CA ASP A 355 24.44 17.33 -12.97
C ASP A 355 24.42 16.50 -11.67
N LEU A 356 24.90 15.25 -11.74
CA LEU A 356 24.67 14.11 -10.82
C LEU A 356 24.88 14.37 -9.31
N ASN A 357 25.40 15.54 -8.92
CA ASN A 357 25.85 15.86 -7.57
C ASN A 357 25.01 16.91 -6.83
N GLN A 358 24.03 17.57 -7.46
CA GLN A 358 23.21 18.59 -6.77
C GLN A 358 21.89 18.00 -6.27
N ASN A 359 21.67 18.07 -4.95
CA ASN A 359 20.39 17.77 -4.27
C ASN A 359 19.90 16.31 -4.37
N GLN A 360 20.82 15.34 -4.32
CA GLN A 360 20.48 13.91 -4.38
C GLN A 360 19.45 13.50 -3.32
N ALA A 361 19.60 14.01 -2.10
CA ALA A 361 18.69 13.73 -0.99
C ALA A 361 17.27 14.27 -1.23
N VAL A 362 17.13 15.44 -1.86
CA VAL A 362 15.84 16.03 -2.25
C VAL A 362 15.16 15.16 -3.30
N ARG A 363 15.91 14.73 -4.32
CA ARG A 363 15.38 13.84 -5.37
C ARG A 363 14.86 12.54 -4.78
N GLN A 364 15.66 11.86 -3.96
CA GLN A 364 15.25 10.61 -3.32
C GLN A 364 14.02 10.77 -2.42
N ALA A 365 13.89 11.92 -1.73
CA ALA A 365 12.74 12.19 -0.87
C ALA A 365 11.44 12.43 -1.66
N ASN A 366 11.53 13.09 -2.83
CA ASN A 366 10.36 13.44 -3.64
C ASN A 366 10.00 12.37 -4.70
N LEU A 367 10.91 11.46 -5.03
CA LEU A 367 10.71 10.40 -6.03
C LEU A 367 9.41 9.59 -5.83
N PRO A 368 9.06 9.14 -4.61
CA PRO A 368 7.80 8.42 -4.41
C PRO A 368 6.56 9.22 -4.83
N GLY A 369 6.57 10.54 -4.61
CA GLY A 369 5.47 11.42 -5.02
C GLY A 369 5.38 11.57 -6.54
N TYR A 370 6.51 11.55 -7.25
CA TYR A 370 6.50 11.56 -8.72
C TYR A 370 6.01 10.23 -9.30
N VAL A 371 6.33 9.10 -8.67
CA VAL A 371 5.79 7.79 -9.06
C VAL A 371 4.27 7.74 -8.86
N GLU A 372 3.76 8.21 -7.72
CA GLU A 372 2.31 8.32 -7.47
C GLU A 372 1.61 9.22 -8.50
N ASN A 373 2.26 10.30 -8.94
CA ASN A 373 1.76 11.16 -10.01
C ASN A 373 1.72 10.44 -11.38
N LEU A 374 2.71 9.60 -11.69
CA LEU A 374 2.69 8.76 -12.89
C LEU A 374 1.54 7.76 -12.84
N GLU A 375 1.40 7.03 -11.73
CA GLU A 375 0.31 6.08 -11.50
C GLU A 375 -1.05 6.76 -11.67
N SER A 376 -1.22 7.95 -11.09
CA SER A 376 -2.44 8.77 -11.21
C SER A 376 -2.68 9.24 -12.65
N SER A 377 -1.63 9.54 -13.42
CA SER A 377 -1.74 9.93 -14.83
C SER A 377 -2.12 8.75 -15.73
N VAL A 378 -1.68 7.55 -15.38
CA VAL A 378 -1.87 6.33 -16.17
C VAL A 378 -3.21 5.65 -15.86
N ALA A 379 -3.70 5.73 -14.62
CA ALA A 379 -4.98 5.15 -14.21
C ALA A 379 -6.16 5.43 -15.16
N PRO A 380 -6.45 6.68 -15.58
CA PRO A 380 -7.55 6.95 -16.50
C PRO A 380 -7.33 6.37 -17.90
N ILE A 381 -6.07 6.26 -18.35
CA ILE A 381 -5.71 5.62 -19.62
C ILE A 381 -6.03 4.13 -19.55
N PHE A 382 -5.64 3.47 -18.45
CA PHE A 382 -5.94 2.06 -18.24
C PHE A 382 -7.44 1.78 -18.16
N ASP A 383 -8.21 2.65 -17.49
CA ASP A 383 -9.68 2.57 -17.47
C ASP A 383 -10.29 2.66 -18.87
N LEU A 384 -9.80 3.56 -19.72
CA LEU A 384 -10.23 3.67 -21.11
C LEU A 384 -9.92 2.39 -21.91
N ILE A 385 -8.74 1.80 -21.72
CA ILE A 385 -8.33 0.57 -22.40
C ILE A 385 -9.18 -0.62 -21.94
N LYS A 386 -9.51 -0.72 -20.64
CA LYS A 386 -10.47 -1.72 -20.14
C LYS A 386 -11.84 -1.58 -20.80
N MET A 387 -12.33 -0.35 -20.96
CA MET A 387 -13.59 -0.10 -21.68
C MET A 387 -13.52 -0.53 -23.14
N LYS A 388 -12.40 -0.26 -23.84
CA LYS A 388 -12.18 -0.71 -25.23
C LYS A 388 -12.17 -2.24 -25.34
N LEU A 389 -11.51 -2.95 -24.41
CA LEU A 389 -11.51 -4.41 -24.37
C LEU A 389 -12.93 -4.98 -24.18
N ALA A 390 -13.70 -4.40 -23.25
CA ALA A 390 -15.08 -4.83 -23.01
C ALA A 390 -15.95 -4.67 -24.28
N LEU A 391 -15.78 -3.57 -25.02
CA LEU A 391 -16.49 -3.35 -26.28
C LEU A 391 -16.13 -4.42 -27.33
N LEU A 392 -14.84 -4.71 -27.52
CA LEU A 392 -14.38 -5.74 -28.45
C LEU A 392 -14.93 -7.12 -28.08
N GLN A 393 -14.97 -7.46 -26.78
CA GLN A 393 -15.54 -8.72 -26.31
C GLN A 393 -17.05 -8.81 -26.55
N ASP A 394 -17.79 -7.70 -26.42
CA ASP A 394 -19.23 -7.69 -26.67
C ASP A 394 -19.56 -7.74 -28.17
N GLU A 395 -18.77 -7.09 -29.02
CA GLU A 395 -18.85 -7.21 -30.49
C GLU A 395 -18.57 -8.67 -30.92
N ALA A 396 -17.53 -9.28 -30.37
CA ALA A 396 -17.19 -10.68 -30.60
C ALA A 396 -18.31 -11.66 -30.20
N LYS A 397 -18.97 -11.43 -29.05
CA LYS A 397 -20.15 -12.22 -28.64
C LYS A 397 -21.33 -12.05 -29.58
N ALA A 398 -21.56 -10.84 -30.10
CA ALA A 398 -22.64 -10.58 -31.05
C ALA A 398 -22.42 -11.35 -32.36
N LEU A 399 -21.20 -11.30 -32.91
CA LEU A 399 -20.80 -12.06 -34.09
C LEU A 399 -20.92 -13.58 -33.87
N ALA A 400 -20.50 -14.08 -32.70
CA ALA A 400 -20.66 -15.48 -32.33
C ALA A 400 -22.14 -15.95 -32.39
N ILE A 401 -23.07 -15.14 -31.91
CA ILE A 401 -24.51 -15.44 -31.98
C ILE A 401 -24.98 -15.50 -33.43
N GLU A 402 -24.53 -14.54 -34.26
CA GLU A 402 -24.87 -14.48 -35.68
C GLU A 402 -24.36 -15.71 -36.44
N TRP A 403 -23.07 -16.06 -36.30
CA TRP A 403 -22.51 -17.24 -36.97
C TRP A 403 -23.18 -18.53 -36.52
N LYS A 404 -23.48 -18.66 -35.22
CA LYS A 404 -24.21 -19.84 -34.70
C LYS A 404 -25.60 -19.95 -35.35
N LEU A 405 -26.31 -18.82 -35.51
CA LEU A 405 -27.61 -18.79 -36.17
C LEU A 405 -27.51 -19.15 -37.67
N GLU A 406 -26.49 -18.64 -38.38
CA GLU A 406 -26.23 -19.00 -39.78
C GLU A 406 -25.97 -20.51 -39.94
N CYS A 407 -25.08 -21.08 -39.11
CA CYS A 407 -24.74 -22.50 -39.14
C CYS A 407 -25.95 -23.39 -38.82
N LYS A 408 -26.77 -22.99 -37.85
CA LYS A 408 -28.03 -23.66 -37.53
C LYS A 408 -29.02 -23.61 -38.68
N THR A 409 -29.14 -22.46 -39.34
CA THR A 409 -30.04 -22.28 -40.49
C THR A 409 -29.60 -23.15 -41.67
N LEU A 410 -28.29 -23.23 -41.92
CA LEU A 410 -27.70 -24.13 -42.91
C LEU A 410 -28.08 -25.58 -42.60
N TYR A 411 -27.82 -26.05 -41.37
CA TYR A 411 -28.18 -27.40 -40.94
C TYR A 411 -29.69 -27.68 -41.11
N GLU A 412 -30.56 -26.79 -40.63
CA GLU A 412 -32.01 -26.97 -40.73
C GLU A 412 -32.50 -27.04 -42.18
N THR A 413 -31.90 -26.26 -43.08
CA THR A 413 -32.28 -26.24 -44.50
C THR A 413 -31.86 -27.55 -45.17
N THR A 414 -30.60 -27.96 -44.98
CA THR A 414 -30.09 -29.24 -45.48
C THR A 414 -30.88 -30.43 -44.93
N MET A 415 -31.24 -30.41 -43.64
CA MET A 415 -32.02 -31.49 -43.03
C MET A 415 -33.48 -31.54 -43.51
N LYS A 416 -34.11 -30.40 -43.83
CA LYS A 416 -35.45 -30.38 -44.44
C LYS A 416 -35.46 -31.07 -45.81
N GLU A 417 -34.46 -30.79 -46.64
CA GLU A 417 -34.32 -31.43 -47.96
C GLU A 417 -34.04 -32.94 -47.82
N ASN A 418 -33.11 -33.31 -46.93
CA ASN A 418 -32.77 -34.71 -46.68
C ASN A 418 -33.93 -35.51 -46.07
N LEU A 419 -34.80 -34.89 -45.27
CA LEU A 419 -35.99 -35.51 -44.70
C LEU A 419 -36.96 -35.99 -45.80
N GLU A 420 -37.06 -35.25 -46.92
CA GLU A 420 -37.90 -35.66 -48.04
C GLU A 420 -37.30 -36.86 -48.78
N MET A 421 -35.98 -36.86 -48.97
CA MET A 421 -35.23 -37.89 -49.71
C MET A 421 -35.03 -39.20 -48.92
N ALA A 422 -35.05 -39.16 -47.59
CA ALA A 422 -34.80 -40.34 -46.77
C ALA A 422 -35.92 -41.39 -46.89
N ASP A 423 -35.50 -42.63 -47.13
CA ASP A 423 -36.37 -43.82 -47.22
C ASP A 423 -36.38 -44.65 -45.92
N ASP A 424 -35.30 -44.61 -45.14
CA ASP A 424 -35.12 -45.35 -43.89
C ASP A 424 -34.35 -44.52 -42.84
N MET A 425 -34.34 -45.02 -41.59
CA MET A 425 -33.75 -44.32 -40.44
C MET A 425 -32.21 -44.26 -40.49
N GLU A 426 -31.56 -45.24 -41.13
CA GLU A 426 -30.10 -45.31 -41.25
C GLU A 426 -29.61 -44.25 -42.26
N SER A 427 -30.32 -44.11 -43.37
CA SER A 427 -30.12 -43.04 -44.35
C SER A 427 -30.29 -41.66 -43.71
N LEU A 428 -31.33 -41.45 -42.90
CA LEU A 428 -31.54 -40.18 -42.20
C LEU A 428 -30.42 -39.87 -41.18
N GLN A 429 -29.93 -40.87 -40.44
CA GLN A 429 -28.78 -40.71 -39.54
C GLN A 429 -27.50 -40.33 -40.29
N SER A 430 -27.27 -40.91 -41.48
CA SER A 430 -26.13 -40.54 -42.32
C SER A 430 -26.22 -39.08 -42.79
N PHE A 431 -27.42 -38.64 -43.19
CA PHE A 431 -27.65 -37.24 -43.57
C PHE A 431 -27.45 -36.26 -42.42
N HIS A 432 -27.89 -36.60 -41.22
CA HIS A 432 -27.65 -35.80 -40.02
C HIS A 432 -26.15 -35.63 -39.74
N LYS A 433 -25.36 -36.71 -39.80
CA LYS A 433 -23.91 -36.63 -39.61
C LYS A 433 -23.24 -35.71 -40.64
N ALA A 434 -23.63 -35.84 -41.91
CA ALA A 434 -23.09 -35.00 -42.98
C ALA A 434 -23.48 -33.52 -42.82
N ALA A 435 -24.74 -33.23 -42.46
CA ALA A 435 -25.20 -31.87 -42.23
C ALA A 435 -24.53 -31.22 -41.00
N THR A 436 -24.31 -32.00 -39.94
CA THR A 436 -23.60 -31.54 -38.73
C THR A 436 -22.16 -31.19 -39.05
N LEU A 437 -21.47 -32.03 -39.83
CA LEU A 437 -20.11 -31.76 -40.28
C LEU A 437 -20.05 -30.47 -41.12
N SER A 438 -20.96 -30.31 -42.08
CA SER A 438 -21.03 -29.12 -42.93
C SER A 438 -21.29 -27.83 -42.14
N ALA A 439 -22.14 -27.88 -41.11
CA ALA A 439 -22.37 -26.75 -40.21
C ALA A 439 -21.14 -26.42 -39.36
N GLY A 440 -20.39 -27.45 -38.91
CA GLY A 440 -19.14 -27.28 -38.19
C GLY A 440 -18.01 -26.68 -39.05
N GLU A 441 -17.89 -27.12 -40.31
CA GLU A 441 -16.95 -26.55 -41.29
C GLU A 441 -17.27 -25.08 -41.58
N ALA A 442 -18.56 -24.73 -41.76
CA ALA A 442 -18.99 -23.36 -41.96
C ALA A 442 -18.67 -22.45 -40.76
N LEU A 443 -18.80 -22.97 -39.54
CA LEU A 443 -18.39 -22.25 -38.32
C LEU A 443 -16.87 -22.05 -38.28
N MET A 444 -16.10 -23.08 -38.64
CA MET A 444 -14.64 -23.03 -38.66
C MET A 444 -14.13 -21.99 -39.66
N ASP A 445 -14.67 -21.95 -40.87
CA ASP A 445 -14.30 -20.96 -41.90
C ASP A 445 -14.50 -19.52 -41.39
N LYS A 446 -15.60 -19.26 -40.67
CA LYS A 446 -15.89 -17.94 -40.08
C LYS A 446 -14.92 -17.55 -38.97
N MET A 447 -14.33 -18.51 -38.26
CA MET A 447 -13.41 -18.27 -37.15
C MET A 447 -11.94 -18.18 -37.56
N THR A 448 -11.60 -18.39 -38.83
CA THR A 448 -10.21 -18.26 -39.31
C THR A 448 -9.70 -16.83 -39.42
N ASP A 449 -10.59 -15.83 -39.30
CA ASP A 449 -10.20 -14.43 -39.37
C ASP A 449 -9.50 -13.94 -38.09
N GLU A 450 -8.41 -13.20 -38.26
CA GLU A 450 -7.60 -12.65 -37.17
C GLU A 450 -8.37 -11.67 -36.27
N GLU A 451 -9.54 -11.19 -36.69
CA GLU A 451 -10.40 -10.29 -35.92
C GLU A 451 -11.23 -11.02 -34.85
N ASN A 452 -11.26 -12.36 -34.87
CA ASN A 452 -12.19 -13.17 -34.08
C ASN A 452 -11.57 -13.81 -32.82
N ARG A 453 -10.42 -13.29 -32.37
CA ARG A 453 -9.62 -13.84 -31.25
C ARG A 453 -10.32 -13.85 -29.89
N HIS A 454 -11.32 -13.00 -29.70
CA HIS A 454 -12.09 -12.90 -28.44
C HIS A 454 -13.18 -13.98 -28.31
N VAL A 455 -13.33 -14.83 -29.33
CA VAL A 455 -14.36 -15.85 -29.39
C VAL A 455 -13.74 -17.24 -29.20
N SER A 456 -14.16 -17.97 -28.16
CA SER A 456 -13.69 -19.34 -27.93
C SER A 456 -14.39 -20.32 -28.87
N PHE A 457 -13.62 -20.92 -29.79
CA PHE A 457 -14.12 -21.92 -30.74
C PHE A 457 -14.73 -23.13 -30.02
N ASP A 458 -14.06 -23.66 -29.00
CA ASP A 458 -14.50 -24.87 -28.30
C ASP A 458 -15.87 -24.68 -27.63
N ILE A 459 -16.08 -23.51 -27.03
CA ILE A 459 -17.35 -23.17 -26.40
C ILE A 459 -18.45 -23.09 -27.46
N LEU A 460 -18.24 -22.33 -28.54
CA LEU A 460 -19.22 -22.19 -29.61
C LEU A 460 -19.54 -23.48 -30.35
N ALA A 461 -18.53 -24.29 -30.63
CA ALA A 461 -18.71 -25.59 -31.25
C ALA A 461 -19.57 -26.50 -30.38
N SER A 462 -19.31 -26.53 -29.07
CA SER A 462 -20.11 -27.33 -28.12
C SER A 462 -21.56 -26.85 -28.01
N GLU A 463 -21.78 -25.53 -27.99
CA GLU A 463 -23.12 -24.94 -27.95
C GLU A 463 -23.89 -25.24 -29.24
N LEU A 464 -23.24 -25.07 -30.40
CA LEU A 464 -23.82 -25.39 -31.70
C LEU A 464 -24.19 -26.87 -31.76
N GLU A 465 -23.29 -27.78 -31.40
CA GLU A 465 -23.54 -29.22 -31.39
C GLU A 465 -24.77 -29.58 -30.53
N SER A 466 -24.88 -29.01 -29.32
CA SER A 466 -26.05 -29.21 -28.45
C SER A 466 -27.35 -28.70 -29.07
N GLU A 467 -27.32 -27.56 -29.76
CA GLU A 467 -28.50 -27.02 -30.44
C GLU A 467 -28.90 -27.86 -31.66
N LEU A 468 -27.92 -28.35 -32.42
CA LEU A 468 -28.14 -29.23 -33.58
C LEU A 468 -28.72 -30.58 -33.15
N GLU A 469 -28.25 -31.15 -32.05
CA GLU A 469 -28.78 -32.41 -31.49
C GLU A 469 -30.23 -32.24 -31.02
N THR A 470 -30.57 -31.09 -30.43
CA THR A 470 -31.96 -30.78 -30.07
C THR A 470 -32.85 -30.74 -31.32
N LYS A 471 -32.37 -30.11 -32.40
CA LYS A 471 -33.09 -30.07 -33.67
C LYS A 471 -33.16 -31.43 -34.35
N TRP A 472 -32.14 -32.25 -34.21
CA TRP A 472 -32.11 -33.61 -34.71
C TRP A 472 -33.28 -34.44 -34.17
N ILE A 473 -33.54 -34.39 -32.85
CA ILE A 473 -34.69 -35.07 -32.23
C ILE A 473 -36.02 -34.62 -32.87
N GLU A 474 -36.19 -33.33 -33.16
CA GLU A 474 -37.38 -32.84 -33.87
C GLU A 474 -37.51 -33.43 -35.27
N PHE A 475 -36.41 -33.55 -36.02
CA PHE A 475 -36.40 -34.17 -37.34
C PHE A 475 -36.66 -35.68 -37.30
N GLN A 476 -36.14 -36.39 -36.28
CA GLN A 476 -36.45 -37.79 -36.06
C GLN A 476 -37.95 -38.00 -35.83
N ALA A 477 -38.57 -37.19 -34.96
CA ALA A 477 -40.01 -37.26 -34.71
C ALA A 477 -40.83 -37.00 -35.99
N LYS A 478 -40.46 -35.97 -36.77
CA LYS A 478 -41.10 -35.69 -38.07
C LYS A 478 -40.96 -36.84 -39.06
N PHE A 479 -39.81 -37.52 -39.07
CA PHE A 479 -39.58 -38.68 -39.92
C PHE A 479 -40.41 -39.89 -39.50
N GLU A 480 -40.52 -40.15 -38.20
CA GLU A 480 -41.41 -41.20 -37.68
C GLU A 480 -42.86 -40.95 -38.07
N ASP A 481 -43.33 -39.71 -38.01
CA ASP A 481 -44.67 -39.35 -38.45
C ASP A 481 -44.87 -39.53 -39.97
N LYS A 482 -43.85 -39.22 -40.78
CA LYS A 482 -43.82 -39.56 -42.23
C LYS A 482 -43.96 -41.07 -42.46
N LEU A 483 -43.24 -41.90 -41.70
CA LEU A 483 -43.32 -43.37 -41.78
C LEU A 483 -44.69 -43.89 -41.33
N LYS A 484 -45.23 -43.37 -40.21
CA LYS A 484 -46.58 -43.71 -39.73
C LYS A 484 -47.64 -43.35 -40.76
N ALA A 485 -47.53 -42.19 -41.41
CA ALA A 485 -48.43 -41.77 -42.47
C ALA A 485 -48.35 -42.69 -43.71
N LYS A 486 -47.13 -43.06 -44.14
CA LYS A 486 -46.93 -44.07 -45.20
C LYS A 486 -47.58 -45.42 -44.84
N LEU A 487 -47.38 -45.91 -43.62
CA LEU A 487 -47.97 -47.15 -43.11
C LEU A 487 -49.50 -47.09 -43.01
N ALA A 488 -50.07 -45.95 -42.61
CA ALA A 488 -51.52 -45.76 -42.55
C ALA A 488 -52.15 -45.82 -43.95
N LYS A 489 -51.54 -45.13 -44.92
CA LYS A 489 -51.97 -45.15 -46.32
C LYS A 489 -51.87 -46.56 -46.92
N LEU A 490 -50.82 -47.30 -46.58
CA LEU A 490 -50.66 -48.70 -47.01
C LEU A 490 -51.76 -49.60 -46.43
N LYS A 491 -52.08 -49.47 -45.14
CA LYS A 491 -53.18 -50.23 -44.51
C LYS A 491 -54.54 -49.94 -45.15
N GLU A 492 -54.78 -48.69 -45.54
CA GLU A 492 -56.00 -48.29 -46.25
C GLU A 492 -56.09 -48.96 -47.63
N ILE A 493 -55.01 -48.91 -48.43
CA ILE A 493 -54.95 -49.55 -49.74
C ILE A 493 -55.13 -51.07 -49.62
N VAL A 494 -54.48 -51.71 -48.65
CA VAL A 494 -54.64 -53.15 -48.38
C VAL A 494 -56.07 -53.48 -47.95
N GLY A 495 -56.71 -52.62 -47.14
CA GLY A 495 -58.12 -52.79 -46.77
C GLY A 495 -59.08 -52.71 -47.97
N GLN A 496 -58.88 -51.74 -48.86
CA GLN A 496 -59.65 -51.63 -50.11
C GLN A 496 -59.42 -52.85 -51.02
N ALA A 497 -58.16 -53.30 -51.16
CA ALA A 497 -57.83 -54.51 -51.92
C ALA A 497 -58.50 -55.75 -51.33
N GLN A 498 -58.56 -55.86 -49.99
CA GLN A 498 -59.25 -56.95 -49.29
C GLN A 498 -60.75 -56.96 -49.57
N GLU A 499 -61.42 -55.81 -49.60
CA GLU A 499 -62.84 -55.74 -49.95
C GLU A 499 -63.11 -56.23 -51.39
N HIS A 500 -62.26 -55.83 -52.33
CA HIS A 500 -62.35 -56.29 -53.72
C HIS A 500 -62.08 -57.79 -53.85
N TYR A 501 -61.05 -58.28 -53.17
CA TYR A 501 -60.71 -59.71 -53.09
C TYR A 501 -61.87 -60.54 -52.54
N ASN A 502 -62.43 -60.12 -51.39
CA ASN A 502 -63.55 -60.81 -50.75
C ASN A 502 -64.79 -60.80 -51.65
N ARG A 503 -65.12 -59.67 -52.28
CA ARG A 503 -66.26 -59.57 -53.20
C ARG A 503 -66.13 -60.54 -54.37
N GLU A 504 -64.95 -60.62 -54.97
CA GLU A 504 -64.70 -61.53 -56.09
C GLU A 504 -64.81 -63.00 -55.65
N MET A 505 -64.14 -63.36 -54.55
CA MET A 505 -64.21 -64.70 -53.97
C MET A 505 -65.64 -65.09 -53.59
N GLU A 506 -66.42 -64.18 -53.00
CA GLU A 506 -67.81 -64.46 -52.59
C GLU A 506 -68.71 -64.81 -53.77
N THR A 507 -68.50 -64.24 -54.97
CA THR A 507 -69.31 -64.59 -56.15
C THR A 507 -69.27 -66.09 -56.47
N HIS A 508 -68.17 -66.76 -56.18
CA HIS A 508 -67.98 -68.18 -56.42
C HIS A 508 -68.55 -69.07 -55.31
N PHE A 509 -68.76 -68.53 -54.10
CA PHE A 509 -69.30 -69.27 -52.95
C PHE A 509 -70.82 -69.17 -52.78
N LEU A 510 -71.51 -68.34 -53.58
CA LEU A 510 -72.97 -68.13 -53.51
C LEU A 510 -73.82 -69.40 -53.66
N ASN A 511 -73.30 -70.43 -54.34
CA ASN A 511 -74.05 -71.65 -54.65
C ASN A 511 -73.90 -72.77 -53.59
N ASN A 512 -73.16 -72.55 -52.49
CA ASN A 512 -72.88 -73.55 -51.44
C ASN A 512 -72.37 -74.91 -51.96
N GLN A 513 -71.77 -74.95 -53.16
CA GLN A 513 -71.17 -76.15 -53.72
C GLN A 513 -69.70 -76.24 -53.31
N PHE A 514 -69.23 -77.46 -53.07
CA PHE A 514 -67.81 -77.71 -52.80
C PHE A 514 -66.98 -77.38 -54.04
N ILE A 515 -65.97 -76.53 -53.87
CA ILE A 515 -64.99 -76.16 -54.90
C ILE A 515 -63.78 -77.07 -54.72
N ARG A 516 -63.21 -77.64 -55.79
CA ARG A 516 -61.99 -78.46 -55.64
C ARG A 516 -60.81 -77.60 -55.14
N PRO A 517 -59.93 -78.12 -54.27
CA PRO A 517 -58.80 -77.35 -53.72
C PRO A 517 -57.93 -76.69 -54.78
N ASP A 518 -57.55 -77.44 -55.84
CA ASP A 518 -56.74 -76.93 -56.94
C ASP A 518 -57.40 -75.74 -57.65
N TYR A 519 -58.73 -75.82 -57.82
CA TYR A 519 -59.51 -74.76 -58.47
C TYR A 519 -59.74 -73.56 -57.53
N LEU A 520 -59.83 -73.78 -56.21
CA LEU A 520 -59.91 -72.70 -55.22
C LEU A 520 -58.61 -71.87 -55.17
N GLU A 521 -57.45 -72.52 -55.31
CA GLU A 521 -56.17 -71.82 -55.43
C GLU A 521 -56.08 -70.99 -56.72
N GLU A 522 -56.60 -71.50 -57.85
CA GLU A 522 -56.69 -70.74 -59.09
C GLU A 522 -57.60 -69.52 -58.97
N LEU A 523 -58.77 -69.68 -58.33
CA LEU A 523 -59.69 -68.58 -58.05
C LEU A 523 -59.09 -67.54 -57.11
N HIS A 524 -58.34 -67.97 -56.09
CA HIS A 524 -57.62 -67.06 -55.21
C HIS A 524 -56.58 -66.25 -55.96
N LYS A 525 -55.76 -66.88 -56.82
CA LYS A 525 -54.77 -66.18 -57.65
C LYS A 525 -55.44 -65.17 -58.59
N ALA A 526 -56.56 -65.55 -59.20
CA ALA A 526 -57.34 -64.64 -60.05
C ALA A 526 -57.93 -63.46 -59.25
N ALA A 527 -58.53 -63.72 -58.09
CA ALA A 527 -59.12 -62.69 -57.22
C ALA A 527 -58.07 -61.73 -56.64
N VAL A 528 -56.87 -62.22 -56.30
CA VAL A 528 -55.73 -61.38 -55.89
C VAL A 528 -55.29 -60.49 -57.05
N SER A 529 -55.16 -61.03 -58.26
CA SER A 529 -54.81 -60.23 -59.45
C SER A 529 -55.85 -59.14 -59.73
N VAL A 530 -57.15 -59.46 -59.61
CA VAL A 530 -58.24 -58.49 -59.78
C VAL A 530 -58.18 -57.42 -58.68
N ALA A 531 -57.99 -57.81 -57.43
CA ALA A 531 -57.87 -56.88 -56.31
C ALA A 531 -56.71 -55.88 -56.52
N ILE A 532 -55.53 -56.37 -56.94
CA ILE A 532 -54.36 -55.54 -57.25
C ILE A 532 -54.65 -54.58 -58.41
N SER A 533 -55.30 -55.04 -59.48
CA SER A 533 -55.70 -54.19 -60.62
C SER A 533 -56.63 -53.05 -60.20
N LYS A 534 -57.57 -53.33 -59.28
CA LYS A 534 -58.63 -52.39 -58.88
C LYS A 534 -58.13 -51.28 -57.96
N VAL A 535 -57.10 -51.56 -57.18
CA VAL A 535 -56.42 -50.55 -56.35
C VAL A 535 -55.24 -49.88 -57.06
N GLY A 536 -55.04 -50.17 -58.35
CA GLY A 536 -53.99 -49.55 -59.18
C GLY A 536 -52.57 -50.00 -58.83
N GLY A 537 -52.40 -51.17 -58.22
CA GLY A 537 -51.10 -51.68 -57.74
C GLY A 537 -50.20 -52.30 -58.83
N GLU A 538 -50.70 -52.49 -60.06
CA GLU A 538 -49.98 -53.19 -61.15
C GLU A 538 -48.64 -52.55 -61.53
N SER A 539 -48.48 -51.25 -61.31
CA SER A 539 -47.27 -50.49 -61.64
C SER A 539 -46.18 -50.54 -60.55
N ASP A 540 -46.50 -50.98 -59.33
CA ASP A 540 -45.59 -51.01 -58.19
C ASP A 540 -45.41 -52.46 -57.69
N SER A 541 -44.24 -53.06 -58.00
CA SER A 541 -43.95 -54.46 -57.68
C SER A 541 -43.88 -54.71 -56.17
N LYS A 542 -43.51 -53.70 -55.37
CA LYS A 542 -43.36 -53.83 -53.92
C LYS A 542 -44.73 -53.79 -53.26
N LEU A 543 -45.58 -52.83 -53.66
CA LEU A 543 -46.96 -52.73 -53.22
C LEU A 543 -47.77 -53.99 -53.62
N SER A 544 -47.59 -54.49 -54.84
CA SER A 544 -48.22 -55.73 -55.30
C SER A 544 -47.82 -56.94 -54.45
N SER A 545 -46.54 -57.04 -54.05
CA SER A 545 -46.05 -58.13 -53.20
C SER A 545 -46.63 -58.07 -51.78
N GLU A 546 -46.77 -56.87 -51.22
CA GLU A 546 -47.33 -56.66 -49.87
C GLU A 546 -48.84 -56.92 -49.84
N ILE A 547 -49.57 -56.47 -50.86
CA ILE A 547 -51.01 -56.78 -51.01
C ILE A 547 -51.21 -58.30 -51.17
N THR A 548 -50.41 -58.96 -52.01
CA THR A 548 -50.49 -60.42 -52.21
C THR A 548 -50.28 -61.17 -50.88
N SER A 549 -49.21 -60.86 -50.16
CA SER A 549 -48.91 -61.51 -48.87
C SER A 549 -49.99 -61.24 -47.80
N ALA A 550 -50.62 -60.06 -47.83
CA ALA A 550 -51.74 -59.75 -46.95
C ALA A 550 -53.01 -60.55 -47.32
N LEU A 551 -53.30 -60.70 -48.61
CA LEU A 551 -54.47 -61.42 -49.12
C LEU A 551 -54.34 -62.95 -49.00
N ASP A 552 -53.14 -63.50 -49.14
CA ASP A 552 -52.84 -64.93 -48.96
C ASP A 552 -53.30 -65.47 -47.59
N LYS A 553 -53.26 -64.62 -46.55
CA LYS A 553 -53.73 -65.00 -45.21
C LYS A 553 -55.22 -65.31 -45.19
N PHE A 554 -56.01 -64.62 -46.01
CA PHE A 554 -57.46 -64.83 -46.11
C PHE A 554 -57.83 -66.07 -46.95
N LEU A 555 -56.90 -66.64 -47.71
CA LEU A 555 -57.12 -67.91 -48.41
C LEU A 555 -57.53 -69.02 -47.42
N SER A 556 -56.95 -69.02 -46.23
CA SER A 556 -57.25 -70.01 -45.18
C SER A 556 -58.71 -69.97 -44.71
N ASP A 557 -59.34 -68.79 -44.67
CA ASP A 557 -60.74 -68.62 -44.30
C ASP A 557 -61.66 -69.22 -45.38
N PHE A 558 -61.36 -68.99 -46.66
CA PHE A 558 -62.11 -69.56 -47.78
C PHE A 558 -61.88 -71.07 -47.93
N GLN A 559 -60.66 -71.57 -47.67
CA GLN A 559 -60.36 -73.01 -47.58
C GLN A 559 -61.18 -73.67 -46.48
N THR A 560 -61.20 -73.07 -45.28
CA THR A 560 -62.00 -73.57 -44.15
C THR A 560 -63.49 -73.58 -44.47
N ARG A 561 -64.00 -72.52 -45.10
CA ARG A 561 -65.42 -72.42 -45.50
C ARG A 561 -65.79 -73.44 -46.58
N ASN A 562 -64.89 -73.70 -47.52
CA ASN A 562 -65.04 -74.72 -48.54
C ASN A 562 -65.05 -76.14 -47.94
N ASP A 563 -64.18 -76.42 -46.97
CA ASP A 563 -64.17 -77.68 -46.21
C ASP A 563 -65.40 -77.83 -45.29
N MET A 564 -65.97 -76.74 -44.78
CA MET A 564 -67.22 -76.78 -44.02
C MET A 564 -68.42 -77.19 -44.89
N ASN A 565 -68.42 -76.91 -46.20
CA ASN A 565 -69.46 -77.37 -47.14
C ASN A 565 -69.40 -78.90 -47.39
N LEU A 566 -68.26 -79.58 -47.16
CA LEU A 566 -68.16 -81.05 -47.12
C LEU A 566 -68.71 -81.66 -45.82
N ASN A 567 -68.89 -80.85 -44.77
CA ASN A 567 -69.10 -81.29 -43.39
C ASN A 567 -70.52 -80.99 -42.84
N ILE A 568 -71.55 -81.01 -43.70
CA ILE A 568 -72.95 -81.16 -43.24
C ILE A 568 -73.14 -82.59 -42.72
N LYS A 569 -72.62 -82.81 -41.50
CA LYS A 569 -72.56 -84.00 -40.63
C LYS A 569 -71.12 -84.49 -40.48
N PHE A 570 -70.41 -83.99 -39.47
CA PHE A 570 -69.75 -84.78 -38.41
C PHE A 570 -68.74 -83.87 -37.69
N LYS A 571 -69.27 -83.03 -36.77
CA LYS A 571 -68.52 -82.74 -35.54
C LYS A 571 -68.18 -84.09 -34.89
N PRO A 572 -66.99 -84.28 -34.29
CA PRO A 572 -66.66 -85.55 -33.65
C PRO A 572 -67.77 -85.91 -32.65
N ALA A 573 -68.40 -87.07 -32.83
CA ALA A 573 -69.43 -87.53 -31.92
C ALA A 573 -68.73 -88.11 -30.69
N ILE A 574 -68.96 -87.49 -29.54
CA ILE A 574 -68.44 -87.94 -28.26
C ILE A 574 -69.53 -88.74 -27.55
N GLY A 575 -69.24 -89.98 -27.18
CA GLY A 575 -70.09 -90.79 -26.31
C GLY A 575 -69.50 -90.81 -24.90
N ILE A 576 -70.31 -90.44 -23.90
CA ILE A 576 -69.92 -90.46 -22.48
C ILE A 576 -70.80 -91.47 -21.76
N ASP A 577 -70.19 -92.50 -21.18
CA ASP A 577 -70.86 -93.37 -20.21
C ASP A 577 -70.66 -92.80 -18.81
N LEU A 578 -71.74 -92.26 -18.23
CA LEU A 578 -71.78 -91.80 -16.83
C LEU A 578 -72.19 -92.98 -15.94
N GLY A 579 -71.23 -93.79 -15.51
CA GLY A 579 -71.46 -94.85 -14.52
C GLY A 579 -71.64 -94.32 -13.09
N THR A 580 -72.03 -95.20 -12.17
CA THR A 580 -72.18 -94.82 -10.74
C THR A 580 -70.82 -94.61 -10.07
N THR A 581 -69.83 -95.44 -10.40
CA THR A 581 -68.50 -95.43 -9.77
C THR A 581 -67.40 -94.92 -10.68
N ASN A 582 -67.43 -95.24 -11.98
CA ASN A 582 -66.49 -94.75 -12.99
C ASN A 582 -67.26 -94.33 -14.26
N CYS A 583 -66.74 -93.35 -14.97
CA CYS A 583 -67.18 -92.93 -16.29
C CYS A 583 -66.13 -93.22 -17.37
N CYS A 584 -66.57 -93.27 -18.62
CA CYS A 584 -65.73 -93.51 -19.79
C CYS A 584 -66.13 -92.55 -20.92
N VAL A 585 -65.17 -92.12 -21.73
CA VAL A 585 -65.43 -91.27 -22.90
C VAL A 585 -64.79 -91.86 -24.15
N GLY A 586 -65.60 -92.00 -25.19
CA GLY A 586 -65.17 -92.44 -26.51
C GLY A 586 -65.47 -91.39 -27.55
N VAL A 587 -64.63 -91.30 -28.58
CA VAL A 587 -64.88 -90.47 -29.76
C VAL A 587 -65.04 -91.38 -30.97
N TYR A 588 -66.11 -91.16 -31.74
CA TYR A 588 -66.29 -91.77 -33.05
C TYR A 588 -65.73 -90.81 -34.09
N LYS A 589 -64.59 -91.19 -34.70
CA LYS A 589 -63.92 -90.41 -35.73
C LYS A 589 -63.34 -91.36 -36.78
N ASN A 590 -63.45 -91.00 -38.05
CA ASN A 590 -62.92 -91.77 -39.18
C ASN A 590 -63.41 -93.22 -39.27
N GLY A 591 -64.67 -93.49 -38.87
CA GLY A 591 -65.28 -94.82 -38.98
C GLY A 591 -65.00 -95.77 -37.81
N GLU A 592 -64.21 -95.36 -36.81
CA GLU A 592 -63.85 -96.20 -35.66
C GLU A 592 -64.19 -95.49 -34.33
N VAL A 593 -64.55 -96.29 -33.30
CA VAL A 593 -64.73 -95.80 -31.93
C VAL A 593 -63.41 -95.94 -31.17
N THR A 594 -62.83 -94.81 -30.77
CA THR A 594 -61.63 -94.79 -29.93
C THR A 594 -61.99 -94.38 -28.50
N ILE A 595 -61.59 -95.19 -27.51
CA ILE A 595 -61.71 -94.82 -26.08
C ILE A 595 -60.59 -93.88 -25.69
N ILE A 596 -60.93 -92.74 -25.09
CA ILE A 596 -59.96 -91.73 -24.66
C ILE A 596 -59.47 -92.09 -23.25
N PRO A 597 -58.15 -92.26 -23.03
CA PRO A 597 -57.60 -92.51 -21.71
C PRO A 597 -57.75 -91.28 -20.79
N ALA A 598 -57.82 -91.53 -19.49
CA ALA A 598 -57.95 -90.49 -18.47
C ALA A 598 -56.68 -89.63 -18.41
N LYS A 599 -56.84 -88.31 -18.42
CA LYS A 599 -55.72 -87.34 -18.44
C LYS A 599 -54.85 -87.40 -17.17
N ASP A 600 -55.44 -87.79 -16.05
CA ASP A 600 -54.83 -87.73 -14.72
C ASP A 600 -54.01 -88.98 -14.35
N ARG A 601 -54.12 -90.08 -15.11
CA ARG A 601 -53.27 -91.28 -14.98
C ARG A 601 -53.12 -92.01 -16.31
N ASP A 602 -51.90 -92.13 -16.81
CA ASP A 602 -51.59 -92.88 -18.03
C ASP A 602 -52.09 -94.34 -17.95
N ASN A 603 -52.57 -94.87 -19.07
CA ASN A 603 -53.11 -96.22 -19.26
C ASN A 603 -54.47 -96.56 -18.61
N PHE A 604 -55.12 -95.64 -17.90
CA PHE A 604 -56.48 -95.87 -17.40
C PHE A 604 -57.53 -95.43 -18.43
N LYS A 605 -58.44 -96.33 -18.82
CA LYS A 605 -59.52 -96.07 -19.81
C LYS A 605 -60.83 -95.57 -19.19
N THR A 606 -60.89 -95.43 -17.86
CA THR A 606 -62.07 -94.99 -17.11
C THR A 606 -61.68 -94.00 -16.03
N THR A 607 -62.54 -93.04 -15.72
CA THR A 607 -62.32 -91.99 -14.70
C THR A 607 -63.33 -92.15 -13.56
N PRO A 608 -62.92 -92.20 -12.28
CA PRO A 608 -63.86 -92.28 -11.17
C PRO A 608 -64.86 -91.13 -11.12
N SER A 609 -66.13 -91.44 -10.83
CA SER A 609 -67.22 -90.45 -10.72
C SER A 609 -67.22 -89.77 -9.34
N TYR A 610 -66.09 -89.14 -9.01
CA TYR A 610 -65.83 -88.47 -7.73
C TYR A 610 -65.54 -86.99 -7.98
N VAL A 611 -66.06 -86.14 -7.09
CA VAL A 611 -65.79 -84.70 -7.09
C VAL A 611 -65.52 -84.25 -5.66
N SER A 612 -64.38 -83.60 -5.43
CA SER A 612 -64.02 -83.05 -4.12
C SER A 612 -64.11 -81.54 -4.14
N PHE A 613 -64.69 -80.99 -3.08
CA PHE A 613 -64.78 -79.56 -2.85
C PHE A 613 -63.77 -79.11 -1.79
N ASN A 614 -63.49 -77.82 -1.75
CA ASN A 614 -62.79 -77.21 -0.62
C ASN A 614 -63.63 -77.30 0.67
N ASP A 615 -63.01 -77.04 1.81
CA ASP A 615 -63.69 -77.15 3.13
C ASP A 615 -64.88 -76.18 3.30
N GLU A 616 -64.94 -75.13 2.49
CA GLU A 616 -66.06 -74.17 2.44
C GLU A 616 -67.21 -74.61 1.52
N GLY A 617 -66.99 -75.66 0.71
CA GLY A 617 -67.99 -76.17 -0.22
C GLY A 617 -68.30 -75.27 -1.42
N THR A 618 -67.51 -74.21 -1.64
CA THR A 618 -67.73 -73.16 -2.65
C THR A 618 -67.05 -73.45 -3.99
N LYS A 619 -66.00 -74.27 -4.01
CA LYS A 619 -65.19 -74.53 -5.21
C LYS A 619 -64.82 -76.00 -5.32
N CYS A 620 -65.01 -76.58 -6.50
CA CYS A 620 -64.46 -77.89 -6.85
C CYS A 620 -62.94 -77.79 -6.94
N VAL A 621 -62.23 -78.59 -6.14
CA VAL A 621 -60.76 -78.60 -6.07
C VAL A 621 -60.15 -79.78 -6.80
N ALA A 622 -60.89 -80.89 -6.95
CA ALA A 622 -60.45 -82.07 -7.68
C ALA A 622 -61.65 -82.85 -8.22
N TYR A 623 -61.43 -83.61 -9.30
CA TYR A 623 -62.38 -84.54 -9.89
C TYR A 623 -61.63 -85.80 -10.36
N GLY A 624 -62.35 -86.89 -10.61
CA GLY A 624 -61.74 -88.11 -11.15
C GLY A 624 -60.89 -88.87 -10.14
N HIS A 625 -59.72 -89.36 -10.57
CA HIS A 625 -58.84 -90.13 -9.70
C HIS A 625 -58.33 -89.30 -8.52
N ALA A 626 -58.01 -88.03 -8.76
CA ALA A 626 -57.56 -87.12 -7.71
C ALA A 626 -58.60 -86.94 -6.60
N ALA A 627 -59.89 -86.84 -6.94
CA ALA A 627 -60.95 -86.75 -5.93
C ALA A 627 -61.14 -88.07 -5.16
N LYS A 628 -60.99 -89.22 -5.83
CA LYS A 628 -61.06 -90.53 -5.17
C LYS A 628 -59.89 -90.76 -4.20
N ASP A 629 -58.69 -90.27 -4.53
CA ASP A 629 -57.55 -90.33 -3.62
C ASP A 629 -57.78 -89.44 -2.39
N LEU A 630 -58.36 -88.24 -2.58
CA LEU A 630 -58.72 -87.32 -1.50
C LEU A 630 -59.83 -87.84 -0.60
N PHE A 631 -60.72 -88.71 -1.08
CA PHE A 631 -61.76 -89.34 -0.26
C PHE A 631 -61.19 -90.02 0.99
N TYR A 632 -60.04 -90.70 0.88
CA TYR A 632 -59.41 -91.36 2.03
C TYR A 632 -58.91 -90.37 3.10
N ILE A 633 -58.72 -89.10 2.74
CA ILE A 633 -58.23 -88.03 3.61
C ILE A 633 -59.40 -87.18 4.14
N ASN A 634 -60.34 -86.79 3.28
CA ASN A 634 -61.50 -85.97 3.63
C ASN A 634 -62.79 -86.49 2.97
N GLN A 635 -63.44 -87.43 3.66
CA GLN A 635 -64.66 -88.08 3.18
C GLN A 635 -65.86 -87.13 3.09
N LYS A 636 -65.90 -86.06 3.90
CA LYS A 636 -67.07 -85.17 4.00
C LYS A 636 -67.19 -84.16 2.86
N THR A 637 -66.06 -83.77 2.28
CA THR A 637 -65.99 -82.81 1.15
C THR A 637 -65.99 -83.50 -0.21
N THR A 638 -65.96 -84.84 -0.24
CA THR A 638 -65.89 -85.63 -1.47
C THR A 638 -67.23 -86.31 -1.76
N ILE A 639 -67.82 -85.98 -2.91
CA ILE A 639 -69.11 -86.48 -3.36
C ILE A 639 -68.91 -87.60 -4.39
N PHE A 640 -69.65 -88.69 -4.24
CA PHE A 640 -69.68 -89.84 -5.14
C PHE A 640 -71.10 -90.45 -5.21
N ASP A 641 -71.30 -91.45 -6.06
CA ASP A 641 -72.59 -92.14 -6.21
C ASP A 641 -73.79 -91.24 -6.58
N VAL A 642 -73.55 -90.04 -7.14
CA VAL A 642 -74.59 -89.07 -7.52
C VAL A 642 -75.64 -89.65 -8.47
N LYS A 643 -75.28 -90.65 -9.30
CA LYS A 643 -76.21 -91.37 -10.16
C LYS A 643 -77.34 -92.07 -9.38
N ARG A 644 -77.13 -92.39 -8.10
CA ARG A 644 -78.16 -92.94 -7.19
C ARG A 644 -79.10 -91.87 -6.65
N ILE A 645 -78.74 -90.59 -6.76
CA ILE A 645 -79.51 -89.44 -6.25
C ILE A 645 -80.36 -88.83 -7.38
N ILE A 646 -79.80 -88.73 -8.57
CA ILE A 646 -80.42 -88.03 -9.70
C ILE A 646 -81.77 -88.66 -10.08
N GLY A 647 -82.78 -87.82 -10.29
CA GLY A 647 -84.12 -88.23 -10.76
C GLY A 647 -85.03 -88.87 -9.72
N LYS A 648 -84.59 -89.02 -8.46
CA LYS A 648 -85.42 -89.56 -7.36
C LYS A 648 -85.94 -88.45 -6.45
N PRO A 649 -87.13 -88.59 -5.83
CA PRO A 649 -87.58 -87.69 -4.76
C PRO A 649 -86.83 -88.00 -3.45
N MET A 650 -86.66 -87.01 -2.57
CA MET A 650 -86.00 -87.22 -1.27
C MET A 650 -86.72 -88.26 -0.40
N SER A 651 -88.03 -88.48 -0.62
CA SER A 651 -88.82 -89.48 0.09
C SER A 651 -88.62 -90.93 -0.40
N ASP A 652 -87.80 -91.19 -1.42
CA ASP A 652 -87.54 -92.56 -1.89
C ASP A 652 -86.87 -93.39 -0.78
N PRO A 653 -87.48 -94.51 -0.32
CA PRO A 653 -86.93 -95.35 0.73
C PRO A 653 -85.51 -95.88 0.44
N LEU A 654 -85.20 -96.15 -0.83
CA LEU A 654 -83.86 -96.61 -1.23
C LEU A 654 -82.85 -95.47 -1.14
N LEU A 655 -83.25 -94.24 -1.48
CA LEU A 655 -82.37 -93.09 -1.35
C LEU A 655 -82.13 -92.75 0.11
N GLN A 656 -83.16 -92.78 0.96
CA GLN A 656 -83.01 -92.58 2.41
C GLN A 656 -81.99 -93.56 3.01
N LYS A 657 -82.10 -94.84 2.64
CA LYS A 657 -81.14 -95.87 3.07
C LYS A 657 -79.71 -95.60 2.57
N ASP A 658 -79.55 -95.21 1.30
CA ASP A 658 -78.24 -94.88 0.75
C ASP A 658 -77.63 -93.64 1.47
N THR A 659 -78.45 -92.62 1.81
CA THR A 659 -77.99 -91.41 2.50
C THR A 659 -77.50 -91.65 3.93
N GLU A 660 -77.95 -92.71 4.60
CA GLU A 660 -77.41 -93.12 5.91
C GLU A 660 -75.96 -93.63 5.82
N THR A 661 -75.56 -94.13 4.65
CA THR A 661 -74.22 -94.70 4.44
C THR A 661 -73.21 -93.71 3.87
N TRP A 662 -73.68 -92.57 3.33
CA TRP A 662 -72.79 -91.58 2.72
C TRP A 662 -72.22 -90.61 3.76
N PRO A 663 -70.93 -90.23 3.63
CA PRO A 663 -70.27 -89.31 4.56
C PRO A 663 -70.62 -87.83 4.33
N PHE A 664 -71.39 -87.52 3.27
CA PHE A 664 -71.90 -86.20 2.95
C PHE A 664 -73.42 -86.15 3.10
N LYS A 665 -73.96 -84.96 3.39
CA LYS A 665 -75.37 -84.79 3.71
C LYS A 665 -76.19 -84.51 2.45
N VAL A 666 -77.32 -85.22 2.32
CA VAL A 666 -78.33 -84.96 1.31
C VAL A 666 -79.61 -84.47 2.01
N THR A 667 -80.17 -83.35 1.57
CA THR A 667 -81.35 -82.70 2.16
C THR A 667 -82.45 -82.51 1.12
N ALA A 668 -83.71 -82.46 1.54
CA ALA A 668 -84.80 -82.07 0.66
C ALA A 668 -84.67 -80.58 0.28
N GLY A 669 -84.69 -80.28 -1.03
CA GLY A 669 -84.87 -78.92 -1.54
C GLY A 669 -86.34 -78.48 -1.49
N GLU A 670 -86.60 -77.25 -1.91
CA GLU A 670 -87.93 -76.60 -1.80
C GLU A 670 -89.07 -77.36 -2.49
N ARG A 671 -88.79 -78.18 -3.52
CA ARG A 671 -89.79 -78.98 -4.24
C ARG A 671 -89.67 -80.49 -3.96
N GLY A 672 -88.99 -80.87 -2.88
CA GLY A 672 -88.82 -82.26 -2.44
C GLY A 672 -87.76 -83.07 -3.19
N GLN A 673 -87.01 -82.45 -4.11
CA GLN A 673 -85.86 -83.05 -4.77
C GLN A 673 -84.66 -83.14 -3.81
N PRO A 674 -83.85 -84.21 -3.87
CA PRO A 674 -82.64 -84.32 -3.07
C PRO A 674 -81.59 -83.30 -3.53
N MET A 675 -80.98 -82.61 -2.57
CA MET A 675 -79.89 -81.66 -2.76
C MET A 675 -78.71 -82.06 -1.88
N ILE A 676 -77.51 -82.09 -2.45
CA ILE A 676 -76.30 -82.38 -1.68
C ILE A 676 -75.84 -81.09 -1.02
N GLN A 677 -75.72 -81.09 0.30
CA GLN A 677 -75.30 -79.92 1.06
C GLN A 677 -73.76 -79.92 1.17
N PRO A 678 -73.06 -78.87 0.67
CA PRO A 678 -71.62 -78.76 0.86
C PRO A 678 -71.28 -78.64 2.36
N PRO A 679 -70.17 -79.23 2.84
CA PRO A 679 -69.79 -79.13 4.24
C PRO A 679 -69.57 -77.67 4.65
N GLN A 680 -70.13 -77.27 5.80
CA GLN A 680 -69.90 -75.96 6.39
C GLN A 680 -68.82 -76.04 7.49
N PRO A 681 -67.92 -75.06 7.61
CA PRO A 681 -66.95 -75.02 8.69
C PRO A 681 -67.67 -74.85 10.03
N PRO A 682 -67.25 -75.54 11.11
CA PRO A 682 -67.88 -75.39 12.42
C PRO A 682 -67.71 -73.96 12.92
N HIS A 683 -68.82 -73.25 13.13
CA HIS A 683 -68.82 -71.98 13.85
C HIS A 683 -68.13 -72.15 15.20
N SER A 684 -67.15 -71.30 15.46
CA SER A 684 -66.28 -71.35 16.63
C SER A 684 -67.06 -71.26 17.95
N PHE A 685 -67.12 -72.35 18.71
CA PHE A 685 -67.19 -72.28 20.17
C PHE A 685 -66.03 -73.05 20.81
N ARG A 686 -65.08 -72.23 21.27
CA ARG A 686 -64.23 -72.35 22.46
C ARG A 686 -64.23 -73.69 23.20
N ASN A 687 -63.06 -74.31 23.18
CA ASN A 687 -62.32 -74.81 24.35
C ASN A 687 -63.14 -75.36 25.53
N PHE A 688 -63.24 -76.68 25.60
CA PHE A 688 -62.83 -77.38 26.83
C PHE A 688 -61.69 -78.34 26.52
N ARG A 689 -60.75 -78.33 27.44
CA ARG A 689 -59.35 -78.71 27.30
C ARG A 689 -59.08 -79.74 28.40
N PHE A 690 -58.33 -80.76 28.01
CA PHE A 690 -57.62 -81.73 28.84
C PHE A 690 -58.45 -82.82 29.54
N ALA A 691 -58.21 -84.07 29.14
CA ALA A 691 -57.78 -85.02 30.15
C ALA A 691 -56.35 -84.63 30.58
N PRO A 692 -56.02 -84.61 31.87
CA PRO A 692 -54.66 -84.36 32.29
C PRO A 692 -53.76 -85.54 31.91
N SER A 693 -52.59 -85.24 31.37
CA SER A 693 -51.35 -85.63 32.04
C SER A 693 -50.50 -84.36 32.22
N PRO A 694 -49.61 -84.31 33.22
CA PRO A 694 -49.40 -83.13 34.05
C PRO A 694 -48.46 -82.07 33.45
N PHE A 695 -48.63 -80.82 33.93
CA PHE A 695 -47.77 -79.63 33.79
C PHE A 695 -48.04 -78.58 32.68
N GLU A 696 -48.44 -77.41 33.19
CA GLU A 696 -48.64 -76.08 32.60
C GLU A 696 -47.34 -75.38 32.12
N ARG A 697 -47.40 -74.61 31.04
CA ARG A 697 -47.34 -73.12 30.91
C ARG A 697 -46.09 -72.35 31.40
N LYS A 698 -45.84 -71.26 30.64
CA LYS A 698 -45.06 -70.01 30.89
C LYS A 698 -43.54 -70.16 30.74
N ARG A 699 -42.82 -69.35 29.94
CA ARG A 699 -42.96 -67.94 29.49
C ARG A 699 -42.48 -67.81 28.03
N ARG A 700 -43.17 -67.10 27.12
CA ARG A 700 -43.13 -65.64 26.85
C ARG A 700 -41.71 -65.08 26.69
N ARG A 701 -41.37 -64.57 25.50
CA ARG A 701 -41.27 -63.12 25.15
C ARG A 701 -40.84 -62.96 23.67
N ILE A 702 -41.65 -62.27 22.85
CA ILE A 702 -41.46 -60.87 22.34
C ILE A 702 -40.41 -60.83 21.21
N PHE A 703 -40.78 -60.69 19.93
CA PHE A 703 -41.19 -59.48 19.18
C PHE A 703 -40.01 -58.59 18.71
N ASN A 704 -40.07 -58.23 17.42
CA ASN A 704 -39.55 -57.02 16.75
C ASN A 704 -38.03 -56.91 16.56
N ALA A 705 -37.47 -56.30 15.52
CA ALA A 705 -37.96 -55.42 14.44
C ALA A 705 -37.06 -55.72 13.20
N SER A 706 -37.34 -55.37 11.95
CA SER A 706 -38.18 -54.35 11.30
C SER A 706 -38.29 -54.76 9.83
#